data_AF-A0AA38TNS3-F1
#
_entry.id   AF-A0AA38TNS3-F1
#
_cell.length_a   1.000
_cell.length_b   1.000
_cell.length_c   1.000
_cell.angle_alpha   90.00
_cell.angle_beta   90.00
_cell.angle_gamma   90.00
#
_symmetry.space_group_name_H-M   'P 1'
#
loop_
_entity.id
_entity.type
_entity.pdbx_description
1 polymer ?
#
loop_
_entity_poly.entity_id
_entity_poly.type
_entity_poly.pdbx_seq_one_letter_code
_entity_poly.pdbx_strand_id
1 'polypeptide(L)'
;MVVISEILEESSSSLSSLDPRYDVFLSFRGFDTRSSFTDHLYNTLVKADITTFLDDEEIETGLPLKPELETAIKASRASIIVLSQNYASSTWCLDELVLILEQQLRSPNYFVIPIFYHVEPTDVRKQQNSFGEAMAKHKQRMETEADAEKRIEWGQKIEQWSEALTKVAGLKGEYIAKGRKEVGFIDEIVTKIRSRLGVLLSSPQPLIIGRDYDIERITTWLKDGSSHTADIFTISGMGGIGKTTLAKYVYQLNCGEFQRSSFIEGIDRTCAQHYNGLLDFQKRICGDISNPNSIQVSGEVSSYTSKIEKALAQKKVFVVLDDVGSLEHLEALLGNKGFHPGSKVVITTQDASLTEKYLLNLVVRPKHTKLLLDGLDDYESLNLLSLSAFNCNDSKEGYQDVSNKLVEYCNGHPLALEVLGKALRNKDVAQWEDYIERLLKKGPLSDIRKVFQMSLESLEEDEKELFKHIACFFVGEDRESTEIILKACEFHTISGIKNLVDRSLLSIGWNNTLMMHQLIQDTGRYIVRQESPNRPEKRSRLWCHEESFKGKGNVLGLALDMRMLEKDKLYELETDALSKMDNLKLLQLNHVQLKGSYKNFPEELRWLCMHGFPLDHIPPGLQMENLVCLDMSYSKLISFDMSYGNSQRQKLTGLGSKHKPLLRSLKILNLSYCEQLGILGGFSECPALERLMLSNCISLIEVCESIEQCDELEHIDLSYCKEVEKLLRMMGKVKNSVKSLNLDGCNLSELQMEMRADVEEREMLNGNNIGIAIVEAIPRALDSNLIYLPSSLVCLSLQHNKLSNESFPKDMSSLSMLKELCLDGNDIVSLPTCVRTLPTLEKLSIGGCPRLKTLEHPPPTLKELVYGFNDDNEEGRVVFDREMSPIKLTPSDHFSTTDHGILIEGMYKRVDTRDIEEEVLRSLGWHFTKNLITETKVEMLYEFGIFSTYYQGKEIPDWISERREGSSLSFSIPISANILRGLNFCFVLMECPEYIVHIKISNITKNLTWIYKRVVGIESNIHLSHWMFGKNEMEDGDQITISLLKVDDFNDSIDIRECGISLVYVDEDDDGKKKMEEEDVLGYYKSWNHIIGGDLSPFQTVARGEYALNRGIFFGSSYQWYLETIKLAKC
;
A
#
# COMPACT_ATOMS: atom_id res chain seq x y z
N MET A 1 -22.71 -30.32 68.86
CA MET A 1 -23.19 -30.77 67.54
C MET A 1 -24.69 -30.54 67.49
N VAL A 2 -25.26 -29.69 66.64
CA VAL A 2 -25.02 -28.29 66.25
C VAL A 2 -26.42 -27.81 65.82
N VAL A 3 -26.74 -26.56 66.14
CA VAL A 3 -28.09 -25.97 66.23
C VAL A 3 -28.50 -25.27 64.92
N ILE A 4 -29.83 -25.21 64.78
CA ILE A 4 -30.79 -24.73 63.77
C ILE A 4 -30.67 -23.25 63.32
N SER A 5 -31.31 -22.98 62.14
CA SER A 5 -32.04 -21.78 61.61
C SER A 5 -31.34 -21.14 60.39
N GLU A 6 -31.83 -21.10 59.15
CA GLU A 6 -33.14 -20.88 58.49
C GLU A 6 -33.62 -19.40 58.40
N ILE A 7 -33.83 -18.98 57.13
CA ILE A 7 -34.56 -17.81 56.54
C ILE A 7 -33.84 -16.43 56.49
N LEU A 8 -33.51 -15.95 55.27
CA LEU A 8 -34.18 -14.83 54.55
C LEU A 8 -33.43 -14.39 53.28
N GLU A 9 -34.19 -14.33 52.19
CA GLU A 9 -33.89 -13.61 50.94
C GLU A 9 -33.78 -12.10 51.22
N GLU A 10 -32.83 -11.42 50.58
CA GLU A 10 -33.04 -10.05 50.13
C GLU A 10 -32.25 -9.78 48.84
N SER A 11 -33.00 -9.29 47.86
CA SER A 11 -32.63 -8.90 46.51
C SER A 11 -31.56 -7.80 46.46
N SER A 12 -30.41 -8.07 45.85
CA SER A 12 -29.54 -7.00 45.32
C SER A 12 -29.94 -6.70 43.88
N SER A 13 -30.84 -5.73 43.73
CA SER A 13 -31.09 -5.08 42.45
C SER A 13 -29.78 -4.61 41.83
N SER A 14 -29.53 -5.02 40.58
CA SER A 14 -28.51 -4.47 39.70
C SER A 14 -28.60 -2.93 39.67
N LEU A 15 -27.61 -2.26 40.25
CA LEU A 15 -27.39 -0.83 40.03
C LEU A 15 -26.95 -0.66 38.57
N SER A 16 -27.93 -0.39 37.71
CA SER A 16 -27.71 0.19 36.38
C SER A 16 -26.77 1.41 36.52
N SER A 17 -25.75 1.47 35.66
CA SER A 17 -24.88 2.63 35.47
C SER A 17 -25.71 3.92 35.42
N LEU A 18 -25.59 4.76 36.45
CA LEU A 18 -26.14 6.10 36.43
C LEU A 18 -25.45 6.87 35.30
N ASP A 19 -26.24 7.32 34.32
CA ASP A 19 -25.81 8.30 33.34
C ASP A 19 -25.33 9.56 34.10
N PRO A 20 -24.17 10.15 33.78
CA PRO A 20 -23.68 11.32 34.49
C PRO A 20 -24.71 12.46 34.39
N ARG A 21 -25.12 13.01 35.53
CA ARG A 21 -26.11 14.10 35.58
C ARG A 21 -25.50 15.44 35.17
N TYR A 22 -24.18 15.57 35.26
CA TYR A 22 -23.42 16.79 34.96
C TYR A 22 -22.18 16.47 34.13
N ASP A 23 -21.78 17.38 33.25
CA ASP A 23 -20.50 17.32 32.56
C ASP A 23 -19.36 17.75 33.48
N VAL A 24 -19.57 18.78 34.29
CA VAL A 24 -18.52 19.40 35.12
C VAL A 24 -19.01 19.71 36.54
N PHE A 25 -18.17 19.40 37.54
CA PHE A 25 -18.30 19.87 38.92
C PHE A 25 -17.28 20.99 39.21
N LEU A 26 -17.70 22.09 39.83
CA LEU A 26 -16.81 23.20 40.22
C LEU A 26 -16.46 23.14 41.70
N SER A 27 -15.17 22.99 42.02
CA SER A 27 -14.64 23.02 43.38
C SER A 27 -13.87 24.33 43.61
N PHE A 28 -14.30 25.18 44.54
CA PHE A 28 -13.71 26.52 44.72
C PHE A 28 -13.89 27.06 46.13
N ARG A 29 -13.08 28.07 46.48
CA ARG A 29 -13.28 28.81 47.73
C ARG A 29 -14.28 29.93 47.50
N GLY A 30 -15.50 29.75 48.00
CA GLY A 30 -16.56 30.75 47.83
C GLY A 30 -16.20 32.17 48.30
N PHE A 31 -15.38 32.32 49.34
CA PHE A 31 -14.94 33.63 49.82
C PHE A 31 -14.03 34.38 48.82
N ASP A 32 -13.27 33.66 47.98
CA ASP A 32 -12.26 34.25 47.12
C ASP A 32 -12.77 34.53 45.71
N THR A 33 -13.51 33.58 45.11
CA THR A 33 -13.78 33.60 43.65
C THR A 33 -15.25 33.49 43.27
N ARG A 34 -16.18 33.37 44.22
CA ARG A 34 -17.61 33.08 43.95
C ARG A 34 -18.23 34.09 42.99
N SER A 35 -18.26 35.36 43.35
CA SER A 35 -18.91 36.43 42.57
C SER A 35 -18.00 37.09 41.54
N SER A 36 -16.88 36.43 41.18
CA SER A 36 -15.89 36.95 40.23
C SER A 36 -15.52 35.87 39.21
N PHE A 37 -14.34 35.27 39.36
CA PHE A 37 -13.80 34.31 38.40
C PHE A 37 -14.69 33.07 38.23
N THR A 38 -15.19 32.49 39.33
CA THR A 38 -16.01 31.26 39.28
C THR A 38 -17.37 31.52 38.62
N ASP A 39 -18.04 32.63 38.92
CA ASP A 39 -19.32 33.00 38.29
C ASP A 39 -19.18 33.22 36.77
N HIS A 40 -18.12 33.90 36.34
CA HIS A 40 -17.86 34.09 34.91
C HIS A 40 -17.51 32.76 34.21
N LEU A 41 -16.77 31.88 34.87
CA LEU A 41 -16.45 30.55 34.35
C LEU A 41 -17.71 29.69 34.21
N TYR A 42 -18.56 29.64 35.24
CA TYR A 42 -19.84 28.93 35.23
C TYR A 42 -20.73 29.40 34.08
N ASN A 43 -20.98 30.71 33.98
CA ASN A 43 -21.80 31.29 32.92
C ASN A 43 -21.28 30.99 31.51
N THR A 44 -19.96 30.92 31.33
CA THR A 44 -19.35 30.62 30.03
C THR A 44 -19.44 29.12 29.69
N LEU A 45 -19.32 28.23 30.69
CA LEU A 45 -19.56 26.79 30.52
C LEU A 45 -21.02 26.52 30.11
N VAL A 46 -21.98 27.12 30.80
CA VAL A 46 -23.42 26.98 30.48
C VAL A 46 -23.74 27.50 29.08
N LYS A 47 -23.19 28.66 28.68
CA LYS A 47 -23.34 29.19 27.30
C LYS A 47 -22.71 28.31 26.22
N ALA A 48 -21.80 27.42 26.60
CA ALA A 48 -21.16 26.46 25.69
C ALA A 48 -21.89 25.10 25.66
N ASP A 49 -23.10 25.02 26.21
CA ASP A 49 -23.92 23.80 26.36
C ASP A 49 -23.23 22.71 27.21
N ILE A 50 -22.47 23.11 28.23
CA ILE A 50 -21.81 22.19 29.18
C ILE A 50 -22.59 22.21 30.50
N THR A 51 -23.20 21.08 30.87
CA THR A 51 -23.97 20.96 32.12
C THR A 51 -23.02 21.01 33.32
N THR A 52 -23.15 22.04 34.15
CA THR A 52 -22.16 22.31 35.22
C THR A 52 -22.87 22.41 36.56
N PHE A 53 -22.41 21.66 37.56
CA PHE A 53 -22.90 21.75 38.93
C PHE A 53 -22.21 22.90 39.67
N LEU A 54 -23.01 23.75 40.33
CA LEU A 54 -22.56 24.86 41.19
C LEU A 54 -23.39 24.87 42.49
N ASP A 55 -22.70 24.85 43.62
CA ASP A 55 -23.21 24.48 44.95
C ASP A 55 -24.39 25.33 45.46
N ASP A 56 -24.49 26.61 45.07
CA ASP A 56 -25.54 27.53 45.56
C ASP A 56 -26.79 27.60 44.65
N GLU A 57 -26.74 27.08 43.41
CA GLU A 57 -27.86 27.16 42.46
C GLU A 57 -28.72 25.89 42.39
N GLU A 58 -28.17 24.72 42.74
CA GLU A 58 -28.83 23.42 42.50
C GLU A 58 -29.14 22.58 43.76
N ILE A 59 -28.71 23.01 44.94
CA ILE A 59 -29.02 22.34 46.22
C ILE A 59 -30.39 22.81 46.74
N GLU A 60 -31.35 21.90 46.91
CA GLU A 60 -32.68 22.24 47.44
C GLU A 60 -32.58 22.70 48.91
N THR A 61 -33.26 23.81 49.24
CA THR A 61 -33.25 24.38 50.58
C THR A 61 -33.86 23.41 51.60
N GLY A 62 -33.04 22.89 52.51
CA GLY A 62 -33.47 21.99 53.61
C GLY A 62 -32.83 20.60 53.62
N LEU A 63 -32.02 20.26 52.61
CA LEU A 63 -31.28 18.99 52.54
C LEU A 63 -29.86 19.07 53.12
N PRO A 64 -29.28 17.94 53.58
CA PRO A 64 -27.91 17.92 54.08
C PRO A 64 -26.90 18.11 52.94
N LEU A 65 -26.07 19.17 53.03
CA LEU A 65 -25.09 19.56 51.99
C LEU A 65 -24.07 18.46 51.61
N LYS A 66 -23.56 17.70 52.59
CA LYS A 66 -22.44 16.77 52.35
C LYS A 66 -22.80 15.58 51.44
N PRO A 67 -23.91 14.85 51.65
CA PRO A 67 -24.33 13.78 50.74
C PRO A 67 -24.60 14.24 49.30
N GLU A 68 -25.10 15.46 49.11
CA GLU A 68 -25.40 15.98 47.78
C GLU A 68 -24.15 16.34 46.99
N LEU A 69 -23.16 16.97 47.64
CA LEU A 69 -21.85 17.24 47.04
C LEU A 69 -21.16 15.93 46.64
N GLU A 70 -21.18 14.91 47.51
CA GLU A 70 -20.66 13.58 47.19
C GLU A 70 -21.37 12.95 45.97
N THR A 71 -22.68 13.15 45.86
CA THR A 71 -23.48 12.63 44.74
C THR A 71 -23.18 13.39 43.45
N ALA A 72 -23.07 14.72 43.51
CA ALA A 72 -22.76 15.56 42.36
C ALA A 72 -21.36 15.28 41.80
N ILE A 73 -20.36 15.10 42.66
CA ILE A 73 -19.00 14.70 42.24
C ILE A 73 -19.03 13.34 41.52
N LYS A 74 -19.72 12.35 42.09
CA LYS A 74 -19.85 11.02 41.48
C LYS A 74 -20.65 11.02 40.18
N ALA A 75 -21.62 11.93 40.05
CA ALA A 75 -22.48 12.09 38.88
C ALA A 75 -21.89 13.05 37.82
N SER A 76 -20.67 13.54 38.01
CA SER A 76 -19.99 14.42 37.06
C SER A 76 -18.98 13.66 36.19
N ARG A 77 -18.67 14.19 35.00
CA ARG A 77 -17.65 13.63 34.09
C ARG A 77 -16.26 14.24 34.29
N ALA A 78 -16.22 15.45 34.83
CA ALA A 78 -14.99 16.15 35.16
C ALA A 78 -15.14 17.05 36.39
N SER A 79 -14.02 17.41 37.03
CA SER A 79 -13.98 18.49 38.01
C SER A 79 -13.01 19.58 37.63
N ILE A 80 -13.41 20.84 37.83
CA ILE A 80 -12.51 21.99 37.81
C ILE A 80 -12.28 22.43 39.25
N ILE A 81 -11.00 22.59 39.63
CA ILE A 81 -10.62 22.99 40.98
C ILE A 81 -9.96 24.36 40.91
N VAL A 82 -10.64 25.39 41.40
CA VAL A 82 -10.13 26.77 41.44
C VAL A 82 -9.35 26.97 42.73
N LEU A 83 -8.04 26.75 42.67
CA LEU A 83 -7.09 26.88 43.78
C LEU A 83 -6.74 28.36 43.99
N SER A 84 -7.41 29.00 44.94
CA SER A 84 -7.19 30.39 45.36
C SER A 84 -6.38 30.47 46.66
N GLN A 85 -5.96 31.69 47.03
CA GLN A 85 -5.08 31.91 48.18
C GLN A 85 -5.60 31.32 49.50
N ASN A 86 -6.92 31.34 49.73
CA ASN A 86 -7.54 30.82 50.96
C ASN A 86 -8.23 29.46 50.76
N TYR A 87 -7.96 28.72 49.68
CA TYR A 87 -8.62 27.45 49.39
C TYR A 87 -8.48 26.45 50.55
N ALA A 88 -7.25 26.20 51.02
CA ALA A 88 -6.97 25.25 52.10
C ALA A 88 -7.47 25.69 53.48
N SER A 89 -7.98 26.92 53.64
CA SER A 89 -8.57 27.35 54.91
C SER A 89 -9.93 26.70 55.20
N SER A 90 -10.59 26.19 54.16
CA SER A 90 -11.91 25.56 54.22
C SER A 90 -11.78 24.04 54.30
N THR A 91 -12.31 23.41 55.35
CA THR A 91 -12.37 21.95 55.46
C THR A 91 -13.29 21.34 54.39
N TRP A 92 -14.32 22.07 53.94
CA TRP A 92 -15.20 21.63 52.85
C TRP A 92 -14.46 21.50 51.52
N CYS A 93 -13.70 22.53 51.14
CA CYS A 93 -12.93 22.52 49.88
C CYS A 93 -11.85 21.43 49.88
N LEU A 94 -11.33 21.07 51.07
CA LEU A 94 -10.36 19.98 51.25
C LEU A 94 -11.03 18.60 51.22
N ASP A 95 -12.19 18.43 51.84
CA ASP A 95 -12.99 17.20 51.77
C ASP A 95 -13.46 16.93 50.32
N GLU A 96 -13.94 17.95 49.59
CA GLU A 96 -14.27 17.89 48.17
C GLU A 96 -13.07 17.45 47.33
N LEU A 97 -11.91 18.04 47.58
CA LEU A 97 -10.67 17.71 46.87
C LEU A 97 -10.30 16.24 47.03
N VAL A 98 -10.42 15.70 48.24
CA VAL A 98 -10.18 14.27 48.51
C VAL A 98 -11.15 13.41 47.69
N LEU A 99 -12.45 13.73 47.72
CA LEU A 99 -13.49 12.99 46.99
C LEU A 99 -13.28 13.03 45.47
N ILE A 100 -12.90 14.19 44.93
CA ILE A 100 -12.62 14.36 43.49
C ILE A 100 -11.45 13.47 43.05
N LEU A 101 -10.37 13.42 43.83
CA LEU A 101 -9.21 12.58 43.52
C LEU A 101 -9.50 11.08 43.72
N GLU A 102 -10.34 10.71 44.68
CA GLU A 102 -10.84 9.34 44.80
C GLU A 102 -11.69 8.94 43.59
N GLN A 103 -12.57 9.83 43.11
CA GLN A 103 -13.38 9.59 41.93
C GLN A 103 -12.51 9.44 40.67
N GLN A 104 -11.46 10.26 40.54
CA GLN A 104 -10.47 10.15 39.47
C GLN A 104 -9.75 8.79 39.46
N LEU A 105 -9.48 8.21 40.64
CA LEU A 105 -8.88 6.88 40.74
C LEU A 105 -9.85 5.75 40.40
N ARG A 106 -11.15 5.92 40.70
CA ARG A 106 -12.19 4.90 40.45
C ARG A 106 -12.69 4.88 39.01
N SER A 107 -12.65 6.01 38.32
CA SER A 107 -13.26 6.18 37.00
C SER A 107 -12.21 6.65 35.98
N PRO A 108 -11.73 5.79 35.07
CA PRO A 108 -10.67 6.13 34.12
C PRO A 108 -11.06 7.23 33.13
N ASN A 109 -12.36 7.45 32.91
CA ASN A 109 -12.90 8.50 32.04
C ASN A 109 -13.16 9.83 32.77
N TYR A 110 -12.93 9.89 34.09
CA TYR A 110 -13.10 11.10 34.90
C TYR A 110 -11.81 11.91 34.91
N PHE A 111 -11.85 13.17 34.50
CA PHE A 111 -10.66 14.02 34.48
C PHE A 111 -10.79 15.26 35.36
N VAL A 112 -9.65 15.70 35.88
CA VAL A 112 -9.56 16.82 36.84
C VAL A 112 -8.70 17.93 36.24
N ILE A 113 -9.16 19.17 36.35
CA ILE A 113 -8.44 20.37 35.88
C ILE A 113 -8.19 21.31 37.07
N PRO A 114 -6.97 21.42 37.59
CA PRO A 114 -6.62 22.47 38.52
C PRO A 114 -6.43 23.80 37.79
N ILE A 115 -7.09 24.85 38.30
CA ILE A 115 -6.85 26.24 37.95
C ILE A 115 -6.15 26.90 39.12
N PHE A 116 -4.92 27.35 38.91
CA PHE A 116 -4.13 28.04 39.92
C PHE A 116 -4.44 29.54 39.84
N TYR A 117 -5.42 29.98 40.65
CA TYR A 117 -5.95 31.34 40.64
C TYR A 117 -5.13 32.25 41.57
N HIS A 118 -4.19 33.00 41.00
CA HIS A 118 -3.27 33.89 41.72
C HIS A 118 -2.44 33.19 42.82
N VAL A 119 -2.17 31.90 42.64
CA VAL A 119 -1.37 31.06 43.54
C VAL A 119 -0.38 30.26 42.72
N GLU A 120 0.86 30.13 43.20
CA GLU A 120 1.86 29.29 42.55
C GLU A 120 1.59 27.79 42.82
N PRO A 121 1.65 26.89 41.82
CA PRO A 121 1.49 25.45 42.03
C PRO A 121 2.43 24.86 43.08
N THR A 122 3.62 25.44 43.24
CA THR A 122 4.60 25.03 44.25
C THR A 122 4.12 25.26 45.67
N ASP A 123 3.38 26.34 45.90
CA ASP A 123 2.86 26.69 47.23
C ASP A 123 1.77 25.69 47.65
N VAL A 124 0.97 25.24 46.69
CA VAL A 124 -0.03 24.16 46.90
C VAL A 124 0.67 22.82 47.13
N ARG A 125 1.66 22.47 46.27
CA ARG A 125 2.35 21.18 46.31
C ARG A 125 3.16 20.96 47.58
N LYS A 126 3.85 22.00 48.06
CA LYS A 126 4.69 21.94 49.27
C LYS A 126 3.97 22.42 50.52
N GLN A 127 2.70 22.82 50.39
CA GLN A 127 1.89 23.45 51.44
C GLN A 127 2.66 24.58 52.15
N GLN A 128 3.11 25.56 51.36
CA GLN A 128 3.85 26.73 51.83
C GLN A 128 2.97 27.98 51.76
N ASN A 129 3.43 29.09 52.34
CA ASN A 129 2.69 30.36 52.40
C ASN A 129 1.27 30.17 52.95
N SER A 130 0.23 30.69 52.27
CA SER A 130 -1.15 30.64 52.76
C SER A 130 -1.70 29.22 52.92
N PHE A 131 -1.25 28.27 52.09
CA PHE A 131 -1.61 26.85 52.22
C PHE A 131 -0.96 26.21 53.46
N GLY A 132 0.30 26.55 53.73
CA GLY A 132 1.00 26.09 54.93
C GLY A 132 0.41 26.66 56.21
N GLU A 133 0.08 27.95 56.24
CA GLU A 133 -0.59 28.59 57.37
C GLU A 133 -1.97 27.96 57.66
N ALA A 134 -2.72 27.64 56.61
CA ALA A 134 -4.01 26.97 56.76
C ALA A 134 -3.87 25.54 57.32
N MET A 135 -2.94 24.74 56.79
CA MET A 135 -2.69 23.39 57.27
C MET A 135 -2.17 23.38 58.72
N ALA A 136 -1.32 24.35 59.09
CA ALA A 136 -0.86 24.51 60.47
C ALA A 136 -2.01 24.84 61.44
N LYS A 137 -2.95 25.70 61.02
CA LYS A 137 -4.16 26.00 61.82
C LYS A 137 -5.05 24.76 62.01
N HIS A 138 -5.24 23.94 60.99
CA HIS A 138 -6.00 22.70 61.12
C HIS A 138 -5.30 21.70 62.05
N LYS A 139 -3.97 21.60 61.97
CA LYS A 139 -3.16 20.78 62.90
C LYS A 139 -3.26 21.26 64.34
N GLN A 140 -3.21 22.57 64.57
CA GLN A 140 -3.38 23.14 65.91
C GLN A 140 -4.78 22.83 66.47
N ARG A 141 -5.83 22.90 65.64
CA ARG A 141 -7.20 22.53 66.05
C ARG A 141 -7.30 21.05 66.46
N MET A 142 -6.69 20.15 65.69
CA MET A 142 -6.58 18.73 66.05
C MET A 142 -5.81 18.54 67.37
N GLU A 143 -4.71 19.26 67.57
CA GLU A 143 -3.93 19.19 68.81
C GLU A 143 -4.72 19.69 70.03
N THR A 144 -5.70 20.57 69.86
CA THR A 144 -6.58 21.03 70.94
C THR A 144 -7.84 20.19 71.16
N GLU A 145 -8.10 19.18 70.32
CA GLU A 145 -9.25 18.28 70.47
C GLU A 145 -9.05 17.34 71.68
N ALA A 146 -10.00 17.37 72.61
CA ALA A 146 -9.93 16.64 73.88
C ALA A 146 -10.38 15.18 73.74
N ASP A 147 -11.20 14.90 72.73
CA ASP A 147 -11.68 13.56 72.39
C ASP A 147 -10.62 12.78 71.59
N ALA A 148 -10.15 11.66 72.17
CA ALA A 148 -9.07 10.87 71.57
C ALA A 148 -9.46 10.22 70.24
N GLU A 149 -10.72 9.82 70.05
CA GLU A 149 -11.21 9.22 68.82
C GLU A 149 -11.33 10.28 67.71
N LYS A 150 -11.91 11.44 68.03
CA LYS A 150 -11.98 12.57 67.07
C LYS A 150 -10.60 13.07 66.69
N ARG A 151 -9.64 13.07 67.62
CA ARG A 151 -8.26 13.46 67.34
C ARG A 151 -7.57 12.54 66.33
N ILE A 152 -7.82 11.23 66.41
CA ILE A 152 -7.33 10.25 65.43
C ILE A 152 -7.98 10.49 64.07
N GLU A 153 -9.31 10.70 64.02
CA GLU A 153 -10.03 11.00 62.78
C GLU A 153 -9.51 12.29 62.12
N TRP A 154 -9.29 13.34 62.91
CA TRP A 154 -8.72 14.60 62.42
C TRP A 154 -7.28 14.43 61.92
N GLY A 155 -6.48 13.59 62.58
CA GLY A 155 -5.13 13.24 62.12
C GLY A 155 -5.14 12.60 60.74
N GLN A 156 -6.03 11.62 60.54
CA GLN A 156 -6.23 10.96 59.23
C GLN A 156 -6.69 11.95 58.16
N LYS A 157 -7.62 12.85 58.47
CA LYS A 157 -8.07 13.89 57.52
C LYS A 157 -6.97 14.84 57.12
N ILE A 158 -6.13 15.29 58.06
CA ILE A 158 -5.01 16.19 57.75
C ILE A 158 -4.01 15.51 56.80
N GLU A 159 -3.74 14.22 57.01
CA GLU A 159 -2.88 13.44 56.13
C GLU A 159 -3.49 13.31 54.72
N GLN A 160 -4.78 12.95 54.63
CA GLN A 160 -5.52 12.89 53.36
C GLN A 160 -5.54 14.23 52.63
N TRP A 161 -5.81 15.34 53.34
CA TRP A 161 -5.80 16.69 52.75
C TRP A 161 -4.41 17.07 52.24
N SER A 162 -3.35 16.75 53.00
CA SER A 162 -1.96 17.01 52.59
C SER A 162 -1.59 16.22 51.34
N GLU A 163 -1.98 14.96 51.27
CA GLU A 163 -1.75 14.11 50.10
C GLU A 163 -2.55 14.61 48.89
N ALA A 164 -3.82 14.98 49.08
CA ALA A 164 -4.69 15.49 48.05
C ALA A 164 -4.18 16.81 47.44
N LEU A 165 -3.74 17.76 48.27
CA LEU A 165 -3.11 19.01 47.82
C LEU A 165 -1.81 18.75 47.04
N THR A 166 -1.01 17.78 47.47
CA THR A 166 0.21 17.39 46.78
C THR A 166 -0.08 16.77 45.42
N LYS A 167 -1.06 15.85 45.36
CA LYS A 167 -1.51 15.16 44.15
C LYS A 167 -2.10 16.14 43.13
N VAL A 168 -3.04 17.00 43.54
CA VAL A 168 -3.69 17.95 42.62
C VAL A 168 -2.68 18.95 42.04
N ALA A 169 -1.69 19.38 42.83
CA ALA A 169 -0.62 20.26 42.35
C ALA A 169 0.41 19.54 41.46
N GLY A 170 0.40 18.20 41.43
CA GLY A 170 1.15 17.38 40.49
C GLY A 170 0.48 17.26 39.11
N LEU A 171 -0.83 17.53 39.01
CA LEU A 171 -1.56 17.49 37.75
C LEU A 171 -1.19 18.70 36.87
N LYS A 172 -1.22 18.51 35.55
CA LYS A 172 -1.06 19.59 34.57
C LYS A 172 -2.30 20.50 34.63
N GLY A 173 -2.18 21.63 35.31
CA GLY A 173 -3.22 22.64 35.45
C GLY A 173 -2.93 23.94 34.70
N GLU A 174 -3.91 24.85 34.74
CA GLU A 174 -3.84 26.16 34.08
C GLU A 174 -3.54 27.25 35.12
N TYR A 175 -2.49 28.03 34.89
CA TYR A 175 -2.09 29.12 35.78
C TYR A 175 -2.47 30.48 35.19
N ILE A 176 -3.17 31.30 35.98
CA ILE A 176 -3.47 32.68 35.59
C ILE A 176 -2.43 33.65 36.17
N ALA A 177 -1.50 34.06 35.33
CA ALA A 177 -0.48 35.04 35.68
C ALA A 177 -1.09 36.41 36.02
N LYS A 178 -0.49 37.11 36.99
CA LYS A 178 -0.88 38.47 37.38
C LYS A 178 -0.83 39.41 36.14
N GLY A 179 -1.97 40.00 35.80
CA GLY A 179 -2.11 40.94 34.67
C GLY A 179 -2.74 40.35 33.40
N ARG A 180 -2.97 39.03 33.33
CA ARG A 180 -3.73 38.41 32.22
C ARG A 180 -5.22 38.76 32.35
N LYS A 181 -5.89 39.02 31.22
CA LYS A 181 -7.35 39.24 31.19
C LYS A 181 -8.09 37.93 31.46
N GLU A 182 -8.93 37.91 32.50
CA GLU A 182 -9.69 36.72 32.91
C GLU A 182 -10.64 36.21 31.81
N VAL A 183 -11.31 37.12 31.07
CA VAL A 183 -12.28 36.75 30.02
C VAL A 183 -11.65 35.83 28.96
N GLY A 184 -10.50 36.23 28.38
CA GLY A 184 -9.84 35.43 27.36
C GLY A 184 -9.29 34.10 27.91
N PHE A 185 -8.90 34.08 29.19
CA PHE A 185 -8.45 32.85 29.85
C PHE A 185 -9.60 31.87 30.10
N ILE A 186 -10.78 32.37 30.49
CA ILE A 186 -11.99 31.57 30.65
C ILE A 186 -12.40 30.95 29.30
N ASP A 187 -12.40 31.72 28.21
CA ASP A 187 -12.72 31.21 26.87
C ASP A 187 -11.78 30.06 26.45
N GLU A 188 -10.47 30.18 26.74
CA GLU A 188 -9.49 29.12 26.49
C GLU A 188 -9.77 27.86 27.32
N ILE A 189 -10.09 28.02 28.60
CA ILE A 189 -10.42 26.89 29.50
C ILE A 189 -11.67 26.17 29.00
N VAL A 190 -12.74 26.91 28.69
CA VAL A 190 -14.00 26.33 28.21
C VAL A 190 -13.80 25.60 26.89
N THR A 191 -12.99 26.15 25.98
CA THR A 191 -12.65 25.49 24.71
C THR A 191 -11.90 24.17 24.92
N LYS A 192 -10.90 24.15 25.83
CA LYS A 192 -10.15 22.94 26.20
C LYS A 192 -11.06 21.87 26.81
N ILE A 193 -11.98 22.27 27.69
CA ILE A 193 -12.94 21.37 28.34
C ILE A 193 -13.89 20.79 27.30
N ARG A 194 -14.47 21.63 26.43
CA ARG A 194 -15.38 21.19 25.36
C ARG A 194 -14.71 20.17 24.43
N SER A 195 -13.45 20.39 24.07
CA SER A 195 -12.66 19.45 23.28
C SER A 195 -12.52 18.09 23.99
N ARG A 196 -12.12 18.10 25.27
CA ARG A 196 -11.97 16.85 26.06
C ARG A 196 -13.29 16.13 26.29
N LEU A 197 -14.36 16.85 26.63
CA LEU A 197 -15.70 16.27 26.79
C LEU A 197 -16.22 15.72 25.46
N GLY A 198 -15.95 16.39 24.34
CA GLY A 198 -16.31 15.94 22.99
C GLY A 198 -15.63 14.65 22.57
N VAL A 199 -14.36 14.45 22.96
CA VAL A 199 -13.65 13.16 22.79
C VAL A 199 -14.33 12.05 23.61
N LEU A 200 -14.80 12.34 24.82
CA LEU A 200 -15.46 11.38 25.71
C LEU A 200 -16.95 11.14 25.39
N LEU A 201 -17.60 12.03 24.64
CA LEU A 201 -19.00 11.89 24.17
C LEU A 201 -19.10 11.26 22.78
N SER A 202 -17.99 11.19 22.06
CA SER A 202 -17.96 10.54 20.76
C SER A 202 -18.22 9.04 20.95
N SER A 203 -19.03 8.47 20.05
CA SER A 203 -19.27 7.03 19.92
C SER A 203 -18.01 6.20 20.18
N PRO A 204 -18.08 4.97 20.71
CA PRO A 204 -16.91 4.12 20.88
C PRO A 204 -16.05 4.18 19.62
N GLN A 205 -14.77 4.50 19.78
CA GLN A 205 -13.86 4.65 18.65
C GLN A 205 -14.02 3.43 17.73
N PRO A 206 -14.21 3.63 16.41
CA PRO A 206 -14.33 2.50 15.52
C PRO A 206 -13.07 1.66 15.66
N LEU A 207 -13.24 0.39 16.02
CA LEU A 207 -12.12 -0.54 16.07
C LEU A 207 -11.52 -0.63 14.68
N ILE A 208 -10.29 -0.17 14.53
CA ILE A 208 -9.50 -0.33 13.33
C ILE A 208 -8.48 -1.44 13.60
N ILE A 209 -8.44 -2.40 12.69
CA ILE A 209 -7.47 -3.50 12.69
C ILE A 209 -6.63 -3.34 11.43
N GLY A 210 -5.32 -3.47 11.55
CA GLY A 210 -4.41 -3.59 10.41
C GLY A 210 -4.26 -2.34 9.54
N ARG A 211 -4.36 -1.15 10.15
CA ARG A 211 -4.21 0.13 9.44
C ARG A 211 -3.34 1.12 10.20
N ASP A 212 -2.50 0.65 11.11
CA ASP A 212 -1.65 1.52 11.94
C ASP A 212 -0.69 2.34 11.08
N TYR A 213 -0.08 1.69 10.07
CA TYR A 213 0.75 2.37 9.07
C TYR A 213 0.01 3.50 8.34
N ASP A 214 -1.22 3.24 7.86
CA ASP A 214 -2.02 4.24 7.16
C ASP A 214 -2.42 5.41 8.07
N ILE A 215 -2.77 5.11 9.33
CA ILE A 215 -3.10 6.12 10.34
C ILE A 215 -1.89 7.00 10.61
N GLU A 216 -0.72 6.42 10.84
CA GLU A 216 0.51 7.17 11.10
C GLU A 216 0.87 8.05 9.90
N ARG A 217 0.77 7.49 8.69
CA ARG A 217 1.07 8.20 7.45
C ARG A 217 0.17 9.43 7.26
N ILE A 218 -1.14 9.30 7.47
CA ILE A 218 -2.06 10.43 7.35
C ILE A 218 -1.87 11.42 8.51
N THR A 219 -1.64 10.93 9.72
CA THR A 219 -1.41 11.79 10.91
C THR A 219 -0.14 12.62 10.76
N THR A 220 0.94 12.03 10.25
CA THR A 220 2.19 12.73 9.96
C THR A 220 1.99 13.77 8.86
N TRP A 221 1.24 13.41 7.80
CA TRP A 221 0.87 14.36 6.75
C TRP A 221 0.01 15.54 7.25
N LEU A 222 -0.89 15.31 8.21
CA LEU A 222 -1.68 16.37 8.85
C LEU A 222 -0.80 17.31 9.67
N LYS A 223 0.20 16.77 10.36
CA LYS A 223 1.13 17.51 11.24
C LYS A 223 2.30 18.17 10.51
N ASP A 224 2.47 17.90 9.21
CA ASP A 224 3.44 18.58 8.36
C ASP A 224 3.29 20.11 8.48
N GLY A 225 4.31 20.75 9.05
CA GLY A 225 4.38 22.18 9.37
C GLY A 225 4.56 23.10 8.17
N SER A 226 4.56 22.56 6.95
CA SER A 226 4.47 23.27 5.67
C SER A 226 3.28 24.27 5.66
N SER A 227 3.52 25.48 6.14
CA SER A 227 2.50 26.54 6.25
C SER A 227 2.30 27.33 4.95
N HIS A 228 3.00 26.97 3.88
CA HIS A 228 3.07 27.76 2.65
C HIS A 228 2.06 27.34 1.57
N THR A 229 1.47 26.15 1.68
CA THR A 229 0.44 25.63 0.76
C THR A 229 -0.71 24.97 1.52
N ALA A 230 -1.85 24.81 0.87
CA ALA A 230 -2.85 23.84 1.29
C ALA A 230 -2.57 22.49 0.64
N ASP A 231 -3.01 21.42 1.30
CA ASP A 231 -2.73 20.06 0.85
C ASP A 231 -4.01 19.23 0.77
N ILE A 232 -4.08 18.37 -0.24
CA ILE A 232 -5.15 17.38 -0.44
C ILE A 232 -4.57 15.98 -0.33
N PHE A 233 -5.24 15.12 0.44
CA PHE A 233 -4.94 13.70 0.55
C PHE A 233 -6.12 12.89 0.03
N THR A 234 -5.90 12.04 -0.97
CA THR A 234 -6.95 11.16 -1.50
C THR A 234 -6.74 9.73 -1.01
N ILE A 235 -7.76 9.17 -0.38
CA ILE A 235 -7.85 7.75 -0.02
C ILE A 235 -8.77 7.08 -1.04
N SER A 236 -8.21 6.22 -1.88
CA SER A 236 -8.92 5.47 -2.92
C SER A 236 -8.89 3.97 -2.68
N GLY A 237 -9.78 3.23 -3.33
CA GLY A 237 -9.83 1.77 -3.24
C GLY A 237 -11.24 1.22 -3.38
N MET A 238 -11.36 -0.10 -3.36
CA MET A 238 -12.60 -0.84 -3.54
C MET A 238 -13.68 -0.47 -2.51
N GLY A 239 -14.96 -0.51 -2.89
CA GLY A 239 -16.08 -0.27 -1.98
C GLY A 239 -16.07 -1.25 -0.80
N GLY A 240 -16.16 -0.77 0.44
CA GLY A 240 -16.12 -1.64 1.64
C GLY A 240 -14.72 -1.99 2.18
N ILE A 241 -13.65 -1.49 1.56
CA ILE A 241 -12.27 -1.75 1.97
C ILE A 241 -11.81 -1.03 3.27
N GLY A 242 -12.62 -0.11 3.80
CA GLY A 242 -12.35 0.60 5.07
C GLY A 242 -11.97 2.09 4.95
N LYS A 243 -12.06 2.70 3.76
CA LYS A 243 -11.72 4.12 3.54
C LYS A 243 -12.44 5.09 4.49
N THR A 244 -13.77 4.95 4.60
CA THR A 244 -14.61 5.77 5.47
C THR A 244 -14.22 5.61 6.93
N THR A 245 -13.99 4.37 7.37
CA THR A 245 -13.56 4.05 8.73
C THR A 245 -12.22 4.71 9.07
N LEU A 246 -11.23 4.58 8.18
CA LEU A 246 -9.92 5.21 8.32
C LEU A 246 -10.02 6.74 8.39
N ALA A 247 -10.74 7.35 7.43
CA ALA A 247 -10.89 8.81 7.38
C ALA A 247 -11.61 9.36 8.61
N LYS A 248 -12.64 8.65 9.11
CA LYS A 248 -13.39 9.01 10.32
C LYS A 248 -12.52 8.93 11.56
N TYR A 249 -11.72 7.87 11.69
CA TYR A 249 -10.80 7.69 12.81
C TYR A 249 -9.74 8.80 12.85
N VAL A 250 -9.08 9.06 11.72
CA VAL A 250 -8.10 10.13 11.58
C VAL A 250 -8.71 11.51 11.86
N TYR A 251 -9.94 11.76 11.39
CA TYR A 251 -10.65 13.00 11.66
C TYR A 251 -10.84 13.21 13.16
N GLN A 252 -11.36 12.20 13.87
CA GLN A 252 -11.59 12.26 15.31
C GLN A 252 -10.31 12.52 16.11
N LEU A 253 -9.18 11.95 15.67
CA LEU A 253 -7.88 12.17 16.31
C LEU A 253 -7.34 13.60 16.16
N ASN A 254 -7.63 14.28 15.03
CA ASN A 254 -6.90 15.49 14.65
C ASN A 254 -7.80 16.74 14.49
N CYS A 255 -9.13 16.62 14.54
CA CYS A 255 -10.05 17.74 14.26
C CYS A 255 -9.90 18.94 15.21
N GLY A 256 -9.38 18.71 16.42
CA GLY A 256 -9.13 19.74 17.42
C GLY A 256 -7.89 20.61 17.18
N GLU A 257 -7.01 20.24 16.25
CA GLU A 257 -5.76 20.99 15.96
C GLU A 257 -5.98 22.15 14.95
N PHE A 258 -7.17 22.27 14.36
CA PHE A 258 -7.49 23.23 13.31
C PHE A 258 -8.48 24.30 13.78
N GLN A 259 -8.45 25.49 13.15
CA GLN A 259 -9.35 26.58 13.55
C GLN A 259 -10.81 26.22 13.32
N ARG A 260 -11.09 25.50 12.22
CA ARG A 260 -12.39 24.92 11.89
C ARG A 260 -12.17 23.57 11.24
N SER A 261 -13.09 22.66 11.47
CA SER A 261 -13.07 21.32 10.89
C SER A 261 -14.48 20.88 10.51
N SER A 262 -14.57 20.04 9.48
CA SER A 262 -15.85 19.46 9.04
C SER A 262 -15.63 18.07 8.47
N PHE A 263 -16.52 17.14 8.82
CA PHE A 263 -16.57 15.78 8.28
C PHE A 263 -17.92 15.56 7.63
N ILE A 264 -17.91 15.31 6.32
CA ILE A 264 -19.10 15.07 5.52
C ILE A 264 -19.11 13.59 5.11
N GLU A 265 -19.97 12.80 5.75
CA GLU A 265 -20.07 11.35 5.59
C GLU A 265 -20.97 10.96 4.40
N GLY A 266 -20.54 9.98 3.58
CA GLY A 266 -21.39 9.31 2.60
C GLY A 266 -21.99 10.22 1.52
N ILE A 267 -21.18 11.05 0.86
CA ILE A 267 -21.66 12.07 -0.09
C ILE A 267 -22.41 11.45 -1.27
N ASP A 268 -21.77 10.55 -2.01
CA ASP A 268 -22.32 9.93 -3.22
C ASP A 268 -23.58 9.14 -2.91
N ARG A 269 -23.51 8.28 -1.89
CA ARG A 269 -24.66 7.50 -1.40
C ARG A 269 -25.87 8.37 -1.05
N THR A 270 -25.65 9.49 -0.37
CA THR A 270 -26.75 10.37 0.09
C THR A 270 -27.32 11.19 -1.06
N CYS A 271 -26.47 11.70 -1.95
CA CYS A 271 -26.90 12.47 -3.12
C CYS A 271 -27.71 11.60 -4.10
N ALA A 272 -27.37 10.32 -4.24
CA ALA A 272 -28.15 9.38 -5.04
C ALA A 272 -29.58 9.12 -4.45
N GLN A 273 -29.76 9.26 -3.14
CA GLN A 273 -31.02 8.96 -2.45
C GLN A 273 -31.92 10.19 -2.24
N HIS A 274 -31.34 11.39 -2.18
CA HIS A 274 -32.05 12.62 -1.83
C HIS A 274 -31.79 13.75 -2.84
N TYR A 275 -32.88 14.25 -3.45
CA TYR A 275 -32.83 15.32 -4.46
C TYR A 275 -32.11 16.61 -4.00
N ASN A 276 -32.16 16.93 -2.70
CA ASN A 276 -31.48 18.09 -2.11
C ASN A 276 -30.24 17.73 -1.27
N GLY A 277 -29.73 16.49 -1.36
CA GLY A 277 -28.64 16.00 -0.51
C GLY A 277 -27.39 16.87 -0.59
N LEU A 278 -26.99 17.27 -1.81
CA LEU A 278 -25.82 18.12 -2.01
C LEU A 278 -25.97 19.51 -1.37
N LEU A 279 -27.16 20.12 -1.48
CA LEU A 279 -27.45 21.42 -0.85
C LEU A 279 -27.37 21.31 0.68
N ASP A 280 -27.83 20.21 1.26
CA ASP A 280 -27.78 20.00 2.70
C ASP A 280 -26.34 19.81 3.19
N PHE A 281 -25.49 19.13 2.42
CA PHE A 281 -24.05 19.08 2.69
C PHE A 281 -23.38 20.46 2.57
N GLN A 282 -23.75 21.27 1.58
CA GLN A 282 -23.26 22.64 1.46
C GLN A 282 -23.65 23.51 2.67
N LYS A 283 -24.88 23.38 3.18
CA LYS A 283 -25.29 24.08 4.41
C LYS A 283 -24.46 23.63 5.61
N ARG A 284 -24.23 22.32 5.74
CA ARG A 284 -23.46 21.72 6.85
C ARG A 284 -22.02 22.19 6.84
N ILE A 285 -21.31 22.00 5.73
CA ILE A 285 -19.91 22.44 5.61
C ILE A 285 -19.80 23.96 5.79
N CYS A 286 -20.71 24.73 5.20
CA CYS A 286 -20.74 26.19 5.38
C CYS A 286 -20.95 26.57 6.85
N GLY A 287 -21.83 25.88 7.59
CA GLY A 287 -22.05 26.09 9.01
C GLY A 287 -20.81 25.77 9.85
N ASP A 288 -20.16 24.65 9.56
CA ASP A 288 -18.98 24.18 10.30
C ASP A 288 -17.77 25.11 10.11
N ILE A 289 -17.58 25.67 8.91
CA ILE A 289 -16.40 26.51 8.59
C ILE A 289 -16.64 28.03 8.71
N SER A 290 -17.89 28.49 8.67
CA SER A 290 -18.23 29.93 8.75
C SER A 290 -18.40 30.42 10.20
N ASN A 291 -18.73 31.71 10.38
CA ASN A 291 -19.01 32.28 11.70
C ASN A 291 -20.52 32.20 12.00
N PRO A 292 -20.94 31.94 13.27
CA PRO A 292 -22.36 31.74 13.63
C PRO A 292 -23.29 32.87 13.20
N ASN A 293 -22.80 34.12 13.22
CA ASN A 293 -23.61 35.32 12.95
C ASN A 293 -23.77 35.66 11.46
N SER A 294 -23.32 34.80 10.53
CA SER A 294 -23.29 35.09 9.09
C SER A 294 -24.37 34.37 8.26
N ILE A 295 -25.26 33.61 8.91
CA ILE A 295 -26.25 32.76 8.23
C ILE A 295 -27.62 33.48 8.15
N GLN A 296 -27.70 34.51 7.31
CA GLN A 296 -28.98 34.97 6.75
C GLN A 296 -28.82 35.24 5.25
N VAL A 297 -29.04 34.23 4.39
CA VAL A 297 -29.26 34.41 2.94
C VAL A 297 -30.14 33.26 2.37
N SER A 298 -30.91 33.61 1.34
CA SER A 298 -31.81 32.82 0.49
C SER A 298 -31.23 31.52 -0.10
N GLY A 299 -32.12 30.54 -0.32
CA GLY A 299 -31.81 29.14 -0.65
C GLY A 299 -31.42 28.82 -2.10
N GLU A 300 -30.36 29.44 -2.64
CA GLU A 300 -29.76 29.04 -3.92
C GLU A 300 -28.36 28.38 -3.73
N VAL A 301 -28.09 27.30 -4.48
CA VAL A 301 -26.86 26.46 -4.43
C VAL A 301 -25.58 27.28 -4.68
N SER A 302 -25.58 28.17 -5.67
CA SER A 302 -24.43 29.02 -6.04
C SER A 302 -24.02 30.02 -4.95
N SER A 303 -24.97 30.40 -4.09
CA SER A 303 -24.74 31.27 -2.94
C SER A 303 -23.91 30.58 -1.87
N TYR A 304 -24.14 29.28 -1.63
CA TYR A 304 -23.39 28.51 -0.64
C TYR A 304 -21.97 28.19 -1.10
N THR A 305 -21.77 27.74 -2.34
CA THR A 305 -20.43 27.50 -2.89
C THR A 305 -19.53 28.72 -2.73
N SER A 306 -20.04 29.91 -3.08
CA SER A 306 -19.28 31.16 -2.96
C SER A 306 -18.89 31.51 -1.51
N LYS A 307 -19.74 31.16 -0.54
CA LYS A 307 -19.44 31.36 0.90
C LYS A 307 -18.41 30.36 1.40
N ILE A 308 -18.53 29.10 0.97
CA ILE A 308 -17.58 28.04 1.29
C ILE A 308 -16.20 28.42 0.77
N GLU A 309 -16.09 28.80 -0.50
CA GLU A 309 -14.84 29.29 -1.10
C GLU A 309 -14.21 30.42 -0.30
N LYS A 310 -15.02 31.42 0.08
CA LYS A 310 -14.54 32.54 0.88
C LYS A 310 -14.02 32.10 2.24
N ALA A 311 -14.70 31.16 2.90
CA ALA A 311 -14.27 30.64 4.19
C ALA A 311 -12.99 29.79 4.08
N LEU A 312 -12.91 28.91 3.07
CA LEU A 312 -11.74 28.07 2.79
C LEU A 312 -10.50 28.91 2.45
N ALA A 313 -10.67 30.03 1.76
CA ALA A 313 -9.57 30.94 1.42
C ALA A 313 -9.06 31.78 2.60
N GLN A 314 -9.88 31.97 3.65
CA GLN A 314 -9.59 32.91 4.75
C GLN A 314 -9.16 32.22 6.06
N LYS A 315 -9.44 30.93 6.23
CA LYS A 315 -9.22 30.21 7.49
C LYS A 315 -8.43 28.94 7.27
N LYS A 316 -7.59 28.58 8.23
CA LYS A 316 -6.91 27.28 8.26
C LYS A 316 -7.92 26.20 8.66
N VAL A 317 -8.35 25.38 7.69
CA VAL A 317 -9.39 24.36 7.90
C VAL A 317 -8.87 22.94 7.78
N PHE A 318 -9.57 22.00 8.41
CA PHE A 318 -9.45 20.57 8.14
C PHE A 318 -10.79 19.98 7.70
N VAL A 319 -10.89 19.60 6.43
CA VAL A 319 -12.13 19.09 5.83
C VAL A 319 -11.94 17.65 5.39
N VAL A 320 -12.91 16.79 5.71
CA VAL A 320 -12.97 15.43 5.21
C VAL A 320 -14.24 15.24 4.41
N LEU A 321 -14.08 14.89 3.14
CA LEU A 321 -15.16 14.58 2.23
C LEU A 321 -15.16 13.08 1.97
N ASP A 322 -16.13 12.38 2.54
CA ASP A 322 -16.23 10.94 2.44
C ASP A 322 -17.19 10.51 1.32
N ASP A 323 -16.79 9.46 0.60
CA ASP A 323 -17.54 8.82 -0.49
C ASP A 323 -17.86 9.80 -1.63
N VAL A 324 -16.84 10.44 -2.21
CA VAL A 324 -17.01 11.35 -3.35
C VAL A 324 -17.13 10.54 -4.65
N GLY A 325 -18.29 10.60 -5.31
CA GLY A 325 -18.54 9.89 -6.58
C GLY A 325 -18.64 10.73 -7.85
N SER A 326 -18.56 12.07 -7.79
CA SER A 326 -18.62 12.93 -8.98
C SER A 326 -17.77 14.19 -8.83
N LEU A 327 -17.39 14.80 -9.96
CA LEU A 327 -16.67 16.07 -9.96
C LEU A 327 -17.54 17.23 -9.42
N GLU A 328 -18.86 17.18 -9.68
CA GLU A 328 -19.83 18.15 -9.17
C GLU A 328 -19.84 18.20 -7.64
N HIS A 329 -19.65 17.05 -6.96
CA HIS A 329 -19.54 17.02 -5.50
C HIS A 329 -18.36 17.87 -4.99
N LEU A 330 -17.18 17.76 -5.62
CA LEU A 330 -16.00 18.52 -5.23
C LEU A 330 -16.16 20.01 -5.55
N GLU A 331 -16.65 20.34 -6.74
CA GLU A 331 -16.88 21.73 -7.15
C GLU A 331 -17.93 22.43 -6.26
N ALA A 332 -18.98 21.71 -5.85
CA ALA A 332 -20.01 22.26 -4.97
C ALA A 332 -19.53 22.44 -3.51
N LEU A 333 -18.69 21.54 -2.99
CA LEU A 333 -18.28 21.50 -1.59
C LEU A 333 -16.94 22.19 -1.30
N LEU A 334 -16.09 22.40 -2.30
CA LEU A 334 -14.78 23.05 -2.15
C LEU A 334 -14.62 24.29 -3.05
N GLY A 335 -15.39 24.40 -4.14
CA GLY A 335 -15.27 25.47 -5.12
C GLY A 335 -13.97 25.41 -5.93
N ASN A 336 -13.57 26.53 -6.55
CA ASN A 336 -12.37 26.55 -7.42
C ASN A 336 -11.35 27.66 -7.11
N LYS A 337 -11.63 28.51 -6.10
CA LYS A 337 -10.80 29.68 -5.75
C LYS A 337 -9.54 29.35 -4.94
N GLY A 338 -9.40 28.12 -4.46
CA GLY A 338 -8.27 27.66 -3.65
C GLY A 338 -8.48 27.82 -2.14
N PHE A 339 -7.44 27.51 -1.38
CA PHE A 339 -7.49 27.31 0.07
C PHE A 339 -6.48 28.20 0.78
N HIS A 340 -6.76 28.51 2.05
CA HIS A 340 -5.80 29.15 2.93
C HIS A 340 -4.60 28.22 3.16
N PRO A 341 -3.35 28.74 3.13
CA PRO A 341 -2.16 27.96 3.44
C PRO A 341 -2.24 27.23 4.79
N GLY A 342 -1.76 25.99 4.85
CA GLY A 342 -1.88 25.10 6.01
C GLY A 342 -3.23 24.41 6.17
N SER A 343 -4.19 24.63 5.25
CA SER A 343 -5.44 23.85 5.24
C SER A 343 -5.18 22.42 4.74
N LYS A 344 -5.89 21.46 5.32
CA LYS A 344 -5.79 20.04 4.97
C LYS A 344 -7.15 19.53 4.52
N VAL A 345 -7.21 18.87 3.36
CA VAL A 345 -8.43 18.24 2.86
C VAL A 345 -8.18 16.77 2.64
N VAL A 346 -8.99 15.90 3.24
CA VAL A 346 -8.99 14.45 2.97
C VAL A 346 -10.21 14.12 2.13
N ILE A 347 -10.01 13.40 1.04
CA ILE A 347 -11.08 12.94 0.14
C ILE A 347 -11.05 11.42 0.13
N THR A 348 -12.15 10.76 0.47
CA THR A 348 -12.31 9.33 0.20
C THR A 348 -13.13 9.14 -1.07
N THR A 349 -12.70 8.24 -1.95
CA THR A 349 -13.41 7.96 -3.21
C THR A 349 -13.11 6.54 -3.69
N GLN A 350 -13.95 6.00 -4.57
CA GLN A 350 -13.60 4.80 -5.34
C GLN A 350 -12.93 5.15 -6.67
N ASP A 351 -13.16 6.37 -7.20
CA ASP A 351 -12.60 6.88 -8.44
C ASP A 351 -11.50 7.90 -8.16
N ALA A 352 -10.24 7.44 -8.15
CA ALA A 352 -9.09 8.30 -7.87
C ALA A 352 -8.89 9.41 -8.93
N SER A 353 -9.47 9.25 -10.13
CA SER A 353 -9.37 10.23 -11.22
C SER A 353 -10.14 11.52 -10.94
N LEU A 354 -11.16 11.46 -10.07
CA LEU A 354 -11.98 12.63 -9.72
C LEU A 354 -11.15 13.74 -9.08
N THR A 355 -10.26 13.39 -8.15
CA THR A 355 -9.40 14.38 -7.50
C THR A 355 -8.42 14.99 -8.49
N GLU A 356 -7.87 14.20 -9.43
CA GLU A 356 -6.97 14.73 -10.46
C GLU A 356 -7.68 15.74 -11.37
N LYS A 357 -8.87 15.38 -11.86
CA LYS A 357 -9.71 16.27 -12.68
C LYS A 357 -10.02 17.57 -11.93
N TYR A 358 -10.35 17.47 -10.65
CA TYR A 358 -10.59 18.63 -9.80
C TYR A 358 -9.35 19.51 -9.63
N LEU A 359 -8.17 18.92 -9.39
CA LEU A 359 -6.90 19.67 -9.24
C LEU A 359 -6.51 20.42 -10.52
N LEU A 360 -6.87 19.91 -11.70
CA LEU A 360 -6.66 20.60 -12.98
C LEU A 360 -7.53 21.86 -13.10
N ASN A 361 -8.70 21.89 -12.44
CA ASN A 361 -9.64 23.02 -12.47
C ASN A 361 -9.31 24.11 -11.43
N LEU A 362 -8.34 23.89 -10.54
CA LEU A 362 -7.96 24.86 -9.50
C LEU A 362 -7.02 25.95 -10.01
N VAL A 363 -7.27 27.19 -9.57
CA VAL A 363 -6.41 28.35 -9.87
C VAL A 363 -5.02 28.19 -9.24
N VAL A 364 -4.95 27.65 -8.03
CA VAL A 364 -3.71 27.34 -7.31
C VAL A 364 -3.75 25.87 -6.96
N ARG A 365 -2.76 25.10 -7.43
CA ARG A 365 -2.70 23.66 -7.19
C ARG A 365 -2.17 23.38 -5.79
N PRO A 366 -2.99 22.79 -4.89
CA PRO A 366 -2.50 22.30 -3.61
C PRO A 366 -1.56 21.10 -3.83
N LYS A 367 -0.72 20.81 -2.84
CA LYS A 367 0.06 19.58 -2.79
C LYS A 367 -0.91 18.40 -2.74
N HIS A 368 -0.72 17.39 -3.59
CA HIS A 368 -1.60 16.21 -3.63
C HIS A 368 -0.86 14.94 -3.27
N THR A 369 -1.39 14.21 -2.30
CA THR A 369 -0.93 12.88 -1.92
C THR A 369 -2.05 11.87 -2.14
N LYS A 370 -1.71 10.66 -2.61
CA LYS A 370 -2.67 9.56 -2.80
C LYS A 370 -2.31 8.34 -1.97
N LEU A 371 -3.34 7.66 -1.47
CA LEU A 371 -3.28 6.36 -0.82
C LEU A 371 -4.28 5.44 -1.52
N LEU A 372 -3.80 4.39 -2.20
CA LEU A 372 -4.65 3.26 -2.57
C LEU A 372 -4.70 2.32 -1.36
N LEU A 373 -5.90 2.00 -0.90
CA LEU A 373 -6.11 1.16 0.26
C LEU A 373 -6.35 -0.28 -0.19
N ASP A 374 -5.45 -1.17 0.22
CA ASP A 374 -5.47 -2.59 -0.15
C ASP A 374 -6.26 -3.43 0.86
N GLY A 375 -6.33 -4.75 0.64
CA GLY A 375 -6.90 -5.69 1.61
C GLY A 375 -6.17 -5.67 2.96
N LEU A 376 -6.80 -6.27 3.98
CA LEU A 376 -6.10 -6.70 5.18
C LEU A 376 -5.25 -7.93 4.84
N ASP A 377 -4.14 -8.12 5.56
CA ASP A 377 -3.39 -9.36 5.44
C ASP A 377 -4.19 -10.55 6.02
N ASP A 378 -3.70 -11.78 5.83
CA ASP A 378 -4.40 -12.98 6.30
C ASP A 378 -4.56 -13.03 7.82
N TYR A 379 -3.59 -12.53 8.57
CA TYR A 379 -3.60 -12.51 10.04
C TYR A 379 -4.64 -11.50 10.56
N GLU A 380 -4.60 -10.27 10.06
CA GLU A 380 -5.56 -9.20 10.35
C GLU A 380 -6.98 -9.58 9.92
N SER A 381 -7.09 -10.26 8.77
CA SER A 381 -8.36 -10.78 8.26
C SER A 381 -8.95 -11.82 9.19
N LEU A 382 -8.12 -12.76 9.66
CA LEU A 382 -8.52 -13.78 10.62
C LEU A 382 -8.92 -13.15 11.96
N ASN A 383 -8.19 -12.14 12.42
CA ASN A 383 -8.52 -11.40 13.64
C ASN A 383 -9.88 -10.69 13.52
N LEU A 384 -10.10 -9.95 12.42
CA LEU A 384 -11.38 -9.27 12.17
C LEU A 384 -12.57 -10.25 12.05
N LEU A 385 -12.37 -11.38 11.36
CA LEU A 385 -13.36 -12.44 11.26
C LEU A 385 -13.67 -13.06 12.63
N SER A 386 -12.63 -13.39 13.40
CA SER A 386 -12.75 -14.00 14.72
C SER A 386 -13.46 -13.08 15.69
N LEU A 387 -13.13 -11.79 15.66
CA LEU A 387 -13.81 -10.79 16.47
C LEU A 387 -15.30 -10.69 16.10
N SER A 388 -15.60 -10.70 14.80
CA SER A 388 -16.99 -10.59 14.31
C SER A 388 -17.82 -11.85 14.59
N ALA A 389 -17.21 -13.03 14.55
CA ALA A 389 -17.86 -14.31 14.73
C ALA A 389 -17.94 -14.77 16.19
N PHE A 390 -16.90 -14.51 16.99
CA PHE A 390 -16.70 -15.06 18.34
C PHE A 390 -16.59 -13.99 19.43
N ASN A 391 -16.43 -12.71 19.08
CA ASN A 391 -16.05 -11.62 20.00
C ASN A 391 -14.70 -11.86 20.70
N CYS A 392 -13.77 -12.55 20.05
CA CYS A 392 -12.39 -12.73 20.53
C CYS A 392 -11.42 -12.58 19.35
N ASN A 393 -10.17 -12.24 19.65
CA ASN A 393 -9.15 -12.00 18.63
C ASN A 393 -8.62 -13.31 17.99
N ASP A 394 -8.81 -14.44 18.66
CA ASP A 394 -8.33 -15.74 18.20
C ASP A 394 -9.47 -16.62 17.67
N SER A 395 -9.12 -17.46 16.68
CA SER A 395 -10.04 -18.50 16.20
C SER A 395 -10.35 -19.51 17.31
N LYS A 396 -11.61 -19.93 17.40
CA LYS A 396 -12.01 -20.98 18.34
C LYS A 396 -11.43 -22.33 17.90
N GLU A 397 -10.95 -23.13 18.85
CA GLU A 397 -10.42 -24.47 18.57
C GLU A 397 -11.44 -25.32 17.77
N GLY A 398 -10.99 -25.88 16.64
CA GLY A 398 -11.81 -26.65 15.70
C GLY A 398 -12.41 -25.84 14.54
N TYR A 399 -12.24 -24.52 14.50
CA TYR A 399 -12.75 -23.63 13.42
C TYR A 399 -11.66 -23.13 12.48
N GLN A 400 -10.41 -23.57 12.63
CA GLN A 400 -9.27 -23.06 11.85
C GLN A 400 -9.48 -23.22 10.34
N ASP A 401 -9.79 -24.44 9.88
CA ASP A 401 -9.93 -24.75 8.45
C ASP A 401 -11.07 -23.94 7.79
N VAL A 402 -12.22 -23.82 8.47
CA VAL A 402 -13.37 -23.07 7.95
C VAL A 402 -13.14 -21.56 8.00
N SER A 403 -12.37 -21.08 8.98
CA SER A 403 -11.98 -19.66 9.07
C SER A 403 -11.01 -19.30 7.96
N ASN A 404 -9.99 -20.13 7.72
CA ASN A 404 -9.00 -19.93 6.66
C ASN A 404 -9.66 -19.93 5.27
N LYS A 405 -10.59 -20.87 5.00
CA LYS A 405 -11.37 -20.88 3.74
C LYS A 405 -12.17 -19.58 3.53
N LEU A 406 -12.71 -19.00 4.60
CA LEU A 406 -13.44 -17.73 4.52
C LEU A 406 -12.53 -16.53 4.35
N VAL A 407 -11.37 -16.53 5.01
CA VAL A 407 -10.33 -15.51 4.84
C VAL A 407 -9.84 -15.53 3.39
N GLU A 408 -9.51 -16.69 2.84
CA GLU A 408 -9.14 -16.88 1.44
C GLU A 408 -10.23 -16.38 0.49
N TYR A 409 -11.51 -16.73 0.75
CA TYR A 409 -12.64 -16.23 -0.05
C TYR A 409 -12.80 -14.70 0.00
N CYS A 410 -12.60 -14.10 1.17
CA CYS A 410 -12.72 -12.66 1.36
C CYS A 410 -11.50 -11.88 0.85
N ASN A 411 -10.34 -12.54 0.78
CA ASN A 411 -9.06 -12.01 0.30
C ASN A 411 -8.77 -10.60 0.86
N GLY A 412 -8.82 -10.47 2.19
CA GLY A 412 -8.54 -9.20 2.87
C GLY A 412 -9.68 -8.19 2.92
N HIS A 413 -10.87 -8.49 2.41
CA HIS A 413 -11.95 -7.49 2.32
C HIS A 413 -12.71 -7.28 3.65
N PRO A 414 -12.54 -6.14 4.39
CA PRO A 414 -13.00 -5.98 5.77
C PRO A 414 -14.51 -6.10 5.95
N LEU A 415 -15.29 -5.42 5.10
CA LEU A 415 -16.75 -5.49 5.20
C LEU A 415 -17.27 -6.92 4.94
N ALA A 416 -16.59 -7.69 4.09
CA ALA A 416 -17.01 -9.05 3.80
C ALA A 416 -16.75 -9.95 5.01
N LEU A 417 -15.56 -9.85 5.60
CA LEU A 417 -15.18 -10.55 6.83
C LEU A 417 -16.15 -10.23 7.98
N GLU A 418 -16.49 -8.95 8.17
CA GLU A 418 -17.39 -8.52 9.23
C GLU A 418 -18.82 -9.05 9.03
N VAL A 419 -19.37 -8.92 7.81
CA VAL A 419 -20.73 -9.39 7.49
C VAL A 419 -20.82 -10.91 7.61
N LEU A 420 -19.81 -11.64 7.13
CA LEU A 420 -19.76 -13.10 7.19
C LEU A 420 -19.58 -13.60 8.63
N GLY A 421 -18.66 -13.01 9.39
CA GLY A 421 -18.46 -13.33 10.80
C GLY A 421 -19.74 -13.14 11.62
N LYS A 422 -20.42 -11.99 11.46
CA LYS A 422 -21.71 -11.74 12.11
C LYS A 422 -22.79 -12.75 11.71
N ALA A 423 -22.85 -13.14 10.43
CA ALA A 423 -23.81 -14.12 9.93
C ALA A 423 -23.55 -15.55 10.45
N LEU A 424 -22.33 -15.84 10.88
CA LEU A 424 -21.87 -17.14 11.36
C LEU A 424 -21.75 -17.24 12.88
N ARG A 425 -22.00 -16.14 13.58
CA ARG A 425 -21.98 -16.06 15.04
C ARG A 425 -22.92 -17.10 15.67
N ASN A 426 -22.42 -17.79 16.69
CA ASN A 426 -23.10 -18.86 17.44
C ASN A 426 -23.49 -20.10 16.60
N LYS A 427 -22.86 -20.34 15.45
CA LYS A 427 -23.05 -21.55 14.63
C LYS A 427 -21.92 -22.56 14.85
N ASP A 428 -22.22 -23.85 14.62
CA ASP A 428 -21.23 -24.92 14.67
C ASP A 428 -20.43 -25.05 13.36
N VAL A 429 -19.35 -25.86 13.37
CA VAL A 429 -18.46 -26.05 12.22
C VAL A 429 -19.20 -26.60 10.99
N ALA A 430 -20.11 -27.55 11.17
CA ALA A 430 -20.88 -28.14 10.07
C ALA A 430 -21.79 -27.09 9.40
N GLN A 431 -22.36 -26.18 10.20
CA GLN A 431 -23.13 -25.04 9.69
C GLN A 431 -22.26 -24.01 8.98
N TRP A 432 -20.99 -23.83 9.37
CA TRP A 432 -20.04 -22.99 8.62
C TRP A 432 -19.72 -23.61 7.26
N GLU A 433 -19.45 -24.91 7.20
CA GLU A 433 -19.17 -25.63 5.95
C GLU A 433 -20.34 -25.53 4.95
N ASP A 434 -21.57 -25.81 5.39
CA ASP A 434 -22.78 -25.66 4.55
C ASP A 434 -22.94 -24.20 4.05
N TYR A 435 -22.63 -23.24 4.92
CA TYR A 435 -22.72 -21.83 4.56
C TYR A 435 -21.69 -21.43 3.50
N ILE A 436 -20.44 -21.88 3.63
CA ILE A 436 -19.35 -21.66 2.66
C ILE A 436 -19.72 -22.31 1.33
N GLU A 437 -20.19 -23.55 1.33
CA GLU A 437 -20.62 -24.24 0.11
C GLU A 437 -21.73 -23.48 -0.61
N ARG A 438 -22.71 -22.96 0.15
CA ARG A 438 -23.79 -22.13 -0.40
C ARG A 438 -23.27 -20.81 -0.97
N LEU A 439 -22.29 -20.16 -0.33
CA LEU A 439 -21.66 -18.93 -0.81
C LEU A 439 -20.94 -19.17 -2.14
N LEU A 440 -20.11 -20.21 -2.23
CA LEU A 440 -19.38 -20.56 -3.45
C LEU A 440 -20.33 -20.88 -4.61
N LYS A 441 -21.50 -21.49 -4.34
CA LYS A 441 -22.50 -21.80 -5.36
C LYS A 441 -23.35 -20.58 -5.78
N LYS A 442 -23.82 -19.77 -4.83
CA LYS A 442 -24.81 -18.70 -5.08
C LYS A 442 -24.22 -17.29 -5.21
N GLY A 443 -22.96 -17.10 -4.80
CA GLY A 443 -22.28 -15.81 -4.73
C GLY A 443 -22.42 -15.11 -3.38
N PRO A 444 -21.78 -13.93 -3.22
CA PRO A 444 -21.68 -13.19 -1.96
C PRO A 444 -23.04 -12.73 -1.45
N LEU A 445 -23.16 -12.45 -0.15
CA LEU A 445 -24.42 -12.02 0.49
C LEU A 445 -24.96 -10.69 -0.08
N SER A 446 -26.27 -10.45 0.08
CA SER A 446 -26.91 -9.22 -0.40
C SER A 446 -26.26 -7.95 0.11
N ASP A 447 -25.79 -7.94 1.36
CA ASP A 447 -25.22 -6.75 1.96
C ASP A 447 -23.82 -6.44 1.43
N ILE A 448 -23.04 -7.48 1.11
CA ILE A 448 -21.75 -7.36 0.41
C ILE A 448 -21.98 -6.90 -1.03
N ARG A 449 -22.93 -7.53 -1.75
CA ARG A 449 -23.24 -7.20 -3.15
C ARG A 449 -23.70 -5.76 -3.33
N LYS A 450 -24.53 -5.24 -2.42
CA LYS A 450 -25.05 -3.86 -2.50
C LYS A 450 -23.93 -2.82 -2.56
N VAL A 451 -22.81 -3.06 -1.87
CA VAL A 451 -21.68 -2.13 -1.86
C VAL A 451 -21.02 -2.02 -3.23
N PHE A 452 -20.82 -3.13 -3.92
CA PHE A 452 -20.27 -3.11 -5.29
C PHE A 452 -21.31 -2.67 -6.32
N GLN A 453 -22.59 -2.99 -6.09
CA GLN A 453 -23.66 -2.67 -7.01
C GLN A 453 -23.83 -1.15 -7.19
N MET A 454 -23.65 -0.36 -6.14
CA MET A 454 -23.65 1.11 -6.25
C MET A 454 -22.56 1.61 -7.20
N SER A 455 -21.35 1.07 -7.10
CA SER A 455 -20.24 1.42 -8.00
C SER A 455 -20.55 1.03 -9.45
N LEU A 456 -21.19 -0.11 -9.65
CA LEU A 456 -21.62 -0.58 -10.97
C LEU A 456 -22.77 0.25 -11.56
N GLU A 457 -23.69 0.77 -10.75
CA GLU A 457 -24.82 1.58 -11.21
C GLU A 457 -24.38 2.90 -11.86
N SER A 458 -23.24 3.43 -11.40
CA SER A 458 -22.63 4.66 -11.92
C SER A 458 -21.84 4.49 -13.23
N LEU A 459 -21.69 3.25 -13.72
CA LEU A 459 -21.10 2.96 -15.02
C LEU A 459 -22.10 3.20 -16.15
N GLU A 460 -21.60 3.50 -17.35
CA GLU A 460 -22.44 3.51 -18.55
C GLU A 460 -22.89 2.09 -18.91
N GLU A 461 -23.98 1.95 -19.67
CA GLU A 461 -24.52 0.63 -20.03
C GLU A 461 -23.52 -0.23 -20.81
N ASP A 462 -22.71 0.38 -21.69
CA ASP A 462 -21.66 -0.33 -22.43
C ASP A 462 -20.57 -0.87 -21.48
N GLU A 463 -20.19 -0.08 -20.46
CA GLU A 463 -19.21 -0.44 -19.44
C GLU A 463 -19.73 -1.54 -18.50
N LYS A 464 -21.02 -1.55 -18.17
CA LYS A 464 -21.66 -2.63 -17.41
C LYS A 464 -21.61 -3.95 -18.18
N GLU A 465 -21.89 -3.93 -19.48
CA GLU A 465 -21.78 -5.11 -20.33
C GLU A 465 -20.33 -5.57 -20.51
N LEU A 466 -19.38 -4.64 -20.63
CA LEU A 466 -17.94 -4.91 -20.64
C LEU A 466 -17.50 -5.60 -19.33
N PHE A 467 -17.90 -5.05 -18.18
CA PHE A 467 -17.62 -5.62 -16.86
C PHE A 467 -18.12 -7.06 -16.73
N LYS A 468 -19.35 -7.34 -17.18
CA LYS A 468 -19.92 -8.70 -17.17
C LYS A 468 -19.14 -9.67 -18.06
N HIS A 469 -18.64 -9.23 -19.22
CA HIS A 469 -17.79 -10.05 -20.08
C HIS A 469 -16.47 -10.41 -19.39
N ILE A 470 -15.78 -9.41 -18.82
CA ILE A 470 -14.51 -9.64 -18.13
C ILE A 470 -14.71 -10.59 -16.95
N ALA A 471 -15.69 -10.32 -16.08
CA ALA A 471 -15.97 -11.15 -14.91
C ALA A 471 -16.29 -12.62 -15.24
N CYS A 472 -16.92 -12.87 -16.39
CA CYS A 472 -17.29 -14.23 -16.81
C CYS A 472 -16.15 -14.97 -17.54
N PHE A 473 -15.37 -14.28 -18.38
CA PHE A 473 -14.50 -14.95 -19.37
C PHE A 473 -13.04 -14.51 -19.36
N PHE A 474 -12.69 -13.31 -18.88
CA PHE A 474 -11.36 -12.72 -19.10
C PHE A 474 -10.58 -12.35 -17.83
N VAL A 475 -11.04 -12.76 -16.64
CA VAL A 475 -10.22 -12.61 -15.43
C VAL A 475 -9.06 -13.61 -15.48
N GLY A 476 -7.84 -13.11 -15.32
CA GLY A 476 -6.59 -13.86 -15.45
C GLY A 476 -6.02 -13.87 -16.88
N GLU A 477 -6.76 -13.36 -17.87
CA GLU A 477 -6.32 -13.31 -19.27
C GLU A 477 -5.47 -12.07 -19.56
N ASP A 478 -4.63 -12.14 -20.59
CA ASP A 478 -3.83 -11.02 -21.08
C ASP A 478 -4.71 -9.85 -21.51
N ARG A 479 -4.36 -8.64 -21.04
CA ARG A 479 -5.13 -7.42 -21.27
C ARG A 479 -5.21 -7.06 -22.75
N GLU A 480 -4.09 -7.08 -23.45
CA GLU A 480 -4.04 -6.64 -24.85
C GLU A 480 -4.87 -7.56 -25.76
N SER A 481 -4.76 -8.88 -25.57
CA SER A 481 -5.59 -9.87 -26.28
C SER A 481 -7.07 -9.65 -26.00
N THR A 482 -7.42 -9.42 -24.73
CA THR A 482 -8.79 -9.17 -24.30
C THR A 482 -9.34 -7.88 -24.92
N GLU A 483 -8.55 -6.81 -24.98
CA GLU A 483 -8.94 -5.55 -25.62
C GLU A 483 -9.27 -5.74 -27.12
N ILE A 484 -8.48 -6.54 -27.84
CA ILE A 484 -8.73 -6.86 -29.26
C ILE A 484 -10.05 -7.63 -29.42
N ILE A 485 -10.27 -8.66 -28.59
CA ILE A 485 -11.47 -9.50 -28.62
C ILE A 485 -12.73 -8.69 -28.29
N LEU A 486 -12.70 -7.90 -27.22
CA LEU A 486 -13.85 -7.13 -26.77
C LEU A 486 -14.17 -5.96 -27.71
N LYS A 487 -13.15 -5.36 -28.34
CA LYS A 487 -13.36 -4.37 -29.41
C LYS A 487 -14.07 -4.98 -30.62
N ALA A 488 -13.77 -6.23 -30.97
CA ALA A 488 -14.49 -6.96 -32.02
C ALA A 488 -15.93 -7.32 -31.63
N CYS A 489 -16.22 -7.35 -30.32
CA CYS A 489 -17.57 -7.47 -29.78
C CYS A 489 -18.31 -6.12 -29.70
N GLU A 490 -17.71 -5.04 -30.22
CA GLU A 490 -18.24 -3.66 -30.31
C GLU A 490 -18.17 -2.85 -29.00
N PHE A 491 -17.30 -3.23 -28.05
CA PHE A 491 -17.08 -2.48 -26.81
C PHE A 491 -16.02 -1.38 -26.95
N HIS A 492 -16.21 -0.26 -26.24
CA HIS A 492 -15.19 0.77 -26.07
C HIS A 492 -14.15 0.36 -25.02
N THR A 493 -13.19 -0.48 -25.40
CA THR A 493 -12.25 -1.13 -24.46
C THR A 493 -11.25 -0.17 -23.80
N ILE A 494 -10.67 0.79 -24.54
CA ILE A 494 -9.66 1.70 -24.00
C ILE A 494 -10.22 2.54 -22.85
N SER A 495 -11.37 3.19 -23.05
CA SER A 495 -12.03 4.00 -22.02
C SER A 495 -12.70 3.11 -20.97
N GLY A 496 -13.38 2.04 -21.39
CA GLY A 496 -14.12 1.16 -20.49
C GLY A 496 -13.22 0.45 -19.48
N ILE A 497 -12.13 -0.18 -19.92
CA ILE A 497 -11.17 -0.84 -19.01
C ILE A 497 -10.52 0.18 -18.08
N LYS A 498 -10.12 1.35 -18.62
CA LYS A 498 -9.57 2.43 -17.79
C LYS A 498 -10.56 2.87 -16.71
N ASN A 499 -11.83 3.05 -17.04
CA ASN A 499 -12.86 3.46 -16.09
C ASN A 499 -13.11 2.39 -15.02
N LEU A 500 -13.06 1.10 -15.38
CA LEU A 500 -13.12 0.00 -14.40
C LEU A 500 -11.92 0.01 -13.44
N VAL A 501 -10.71 0.28 -13.96
CA VAL A 501 -9.49 0.39 -13.14
C VAL A 501 -9.52 1.61 -12.23
N ASP A 502 -9.84 2.78 -12.78
CA ASP A 502 -9.90 4.04 -12.02
C ASP A 502 -10.89 3.96 -10.85
N ARG A 503 -11.97 3.17 -11.01
CA ARG A 503 -13.00 2.89 -10.00
C ARG A 503 -12.70 1.71 -9.06
N SER A 504 -11.50 1.13 -9.14
CA SER A 504 -11.10 -0.04 -8.33
C SER A 504 -12.00 -1.27 -8.51
N LEU A 505 -12.62 -1.43 -9.69
CA LEU A 505 -13.42 -2.62 -10.07
C LEU A 505 -12.59 -3.68 -10.81
N LEU A 506 -11.44 -3.27 -11.32
CA LEU A 506 -10.50 -4.08 -12.08
C LEU A 506 -9.08 -3.62 -11.74
N SER A 507 -8.11 -4.50 -11.80
CA SER A 507 -6.69 -4.18 -11.69
C SER A 507 -5.90 -4.87 -12.81
N ILE A 508 -4.69 -4.40 -13.05
CA ILE A 508 -3.78 -4.99 -14.04
C ILE A 508 -2.63 -5.63 -13.26
N GLY A 509 -2.48 -6.94 -13.43
CA GLY A 509 -1.38 -7.70 -12.84
C GLY A 509 -0.03 -7.30 -13.41
N TRP A 510 1.04 -7.68 -12.72
CA TRP A 510 2.44 -7.39 -13.10
C TRP A 510 2.83 -7.97 -14.48
N ASN A 511 2.16 -9.05 -14.90
CA ASN A 511 2.31 -9.70 -16.20
C ASN A 511 1.28 -9.22 -17.25
N ASN A 512 0.72 -8.01 -17.08
CA ASN A 512 -0.29 -7.42 -17.96
C ASN A 512 -1.62 -8.23 -18.04
N THR A 513 -1.94 -9.02 -17.03
CA THR A 513 -3.23 -9.75 -16.96
C THR A 513 -4.32 -8.93 -16.31
N LEU A 514 -5.57 -9.17 -16.72
CA LEU A 514 -6.74 -8.55 -16.11
C LEU A 514 -7.09 -9.25 -14.79
N MET A 515 -6.96 -8.55 -13.67
CA MET A 515 -7.23 -9.06 -12.35
C MET A 515 -8.50 -8.44 -11.78
N MET A 516 -9.33 -9.24 -11.11
CA MET A 516 -10.55 -8.77 -10.46
C MET A 516 -10.64 -9.44 -9.09
N HIS A 517 -10.93 -8.65 -8.05
CA HIS A 517 -11.14 -9.21 -6.72
C HIS A 517 -12.29 -10.24 -6.75
N GLN A 518 -12.13 -11.39 -6.08
CA GLN A 518 -13.08 -12.51 -6.16
C GLN A 518 -14.52 -12.08 -5.89
N LEU A 519 -14.76 -11.29 -4.84
CA LEU A 519 -16.08 -10.73 -4.51
C LEU A 519 -16.71 -9.85 -5.61
N ILE A 520 -15.89 -9.10 -6.37
CA ILE A 520 -16.35 -8.29 -7.50
C ILE A 520 -16.72 -9.21 -8.67
N GLN A 521 -15.85 -10.16 -8.99
CA GLN A 521 -16.08 -11.14 -10.04
C GLN A 521 -17.38 -11.92 -9.78
N ASP A 522 -17.57 -12.38 -8.55
CA ASP A 522 -18.78 -13.09 -8.13
C ASP A 522 -20.03 -12.20 -8.21
N THR A 523 -19.89 -10.89 -7.94
CA THR A 523 -20.98 -9.93 -8.09
C THR A 523 -21.37 -9.77 -9.57
N GLY A 524 -20.40 -9.64 -10.48
CA GLY A 524 -20.67 -9.61 -11.93
C GLY A 524 -21.36 -10.88 -12.42
N ARG A 525 -20.87 -12.05 -11.98
CA ARG A 525 -21.48 -13.36 -12.24
C ARG A 525 -22.89 -13.47 -11.66
N TYR A 526 -23.12 -12.94 -10.45
CA TYR A 526 -24.44 -12.90 -9.85
C TYR A 526 -25.43 -12.05 -10.67
N ILE A 527 -25.02 -10.89 -11.17
CA ILE A 527 -25.87 -10.03 -12.01
C ILE A 527 -26.35 -10.79 -13.24
N VAL A 528 -25.46 -11.54 -13.92
CA VAL A 528 -25.87 -12.38 -15.05
C VAL A 528 -26.86 -13.48 -14.62
N ARG A 529 -26.67 -14.09 -13.44
CA ARG A 529 -27.66 -15.06 -12.91
C ARG A 529 -29.03 -14.44 -12.68
N GLN A 530 -29.11 -13.15 -12.34
CA GLN A 530 -30.37 -12.44 -12.12
C GLN A 530 -31.15 -12.14 -13.41
N GLU A 531 -30.50 -12.13 -14.58
CA GLU A 531 -31.21 -12.03 -15.87
C GLU A 531 -32.26 -13.14 -16.01
N SER A 532 -31.95 -14.32 -15.47
CA SER A 532 -32.90 -15.43 -15.35
C SER A 532 -32.48 -16.39 -14.23
N PRO A 533 -33.05 -16.25 -13.00
CA PRO A 533 -32.61 -17.01 -11.84
C PRO A 533 -32.81 -18.52 -11.98
N ASN A 534 -33.98 -18.93 -12.48
CA ASN A 534 -34.39 -20.34 -12.53
C ASN A 534 -34.19 -21.01 -13.89
N ARG A 535 -33.81 -20.23 -14.92
CA ARG A 535 -33.72 -20.71 -16.31
C ARG A 535 -32.39 -20.28 -16.90
N PRO A 536 -31.30 -21.05 -16.65
CA PRO A 536 -29.97 -20.74 -17.17
C PRO A 536 -29.97 -20.54 -18.68
N GLU A 537 -30.83 -21.27 -19.40
CA GLU A 537 -30.94 -21.19 -20.86
C GLU A 537 -31.41 -19.83 -21.39
N LYS A 538 -31.85 -18.91 -20.53
CA LYS A 538 -32.28 -17.55 -20.91
C LYS A 538 -31.27 -16.45 -20.54
N ARG A 539 -30.14 -16.81 -19.93
CA ARG A 539 -29.11 -15.84 -19.53
C ARG A 539 -28.25 -15.44 -20.74
N SER A 540 -27.73 -14.22 -20.75
CA SER A 540 -26.87 -13.72 -21.81
C SER A 540 -25.48 -14.38 -21.81
N ARG A 541 -24.98 -14.81 -20.64
CA ARG A 541 -23.67 -15.45 -20.51
C ARG A 541 -23.78 -16.71 -19.66
N LEU A 542 -23.06 -17.75 -20.05
CA LEU A 542 -22.97 -19.03 -19.35
C LEU A 542 -21.50 -19.39 -19.16
N TRP A 543 -21.11 -19.75 -17.94
CA TRP A 543 -19.73 -20.11 -17.61
C TRP A 543 -19.69 -21.32 -16.65
N CYS A 544 -18.81 -22.27 -16.96
CA CYS A 544 -18.23 -23.30 -16.09
C CYS A 544 -19.18 -23.96 -15.06
N HIS A 545 -20.34 -24.46 -15.48
CA HIS A 545 -21.22 -25.37 -14.70
C HIS A 545 -21.98 -26.36 -15.61
N GLU A 546 -22.59 -27.42 -15.03
CA GLU A 546 -23.51 -28.33 -15.75
C GLU A 546 -24.63 -27.58 -16.50
N GLU A 547 -24.99 -26.37 -16.05
CA GLU A 547 -26.00 -25.51 -16.67
C GLU A 547 -25.61 -25.02 -18.07
N SER A 548 -24.31 -24.90 -18.38
CA SER A 548 -23.83 -24.43 -19.68
C SER A 548 -24.25 -25.35 -20.84
N PHE A 549 -24.50 -26.64 -20.58
CA PHE A 549 -25.03 -27.60 -21.57
C PHE A 549 -26.50 -27.33 -21.96
N LYS A 550 -27.21 -26.48 -21.20
CA LYS A 550 -28.63 -26.18 -21.41
C LYS A 550 -28.87 -24.87 -22.18
N GLY A 551 -27.81 -24.13 -22.54
CA GLY A 551 -27.93 -22.83 -23.24
C GLY A 551 -28.72 -22.91 -24.55
N LYS A 552 -29.58 -21.92 -24.80
CA LYS A 552 -30.36 -21.77 -26.04
C LYS A 552 -30.68 -20.29 -26.30
N GLY A 553 -30.91 -19.90 -27.56
CA GLY A 553 -31.44 -18.56 -27.87
C GLY A 553 -30.40 -17.45 -27.74
N ASN A 554 -30.65 -16.42 -26.92
CA ASN A 554 -29.94 -15.13 -26.94
C ASN A 554 -28.60 -15.09 -26.18
N VAL A 555 -27.89 -16.22 -26.12
CA VAL A 555 -26.59 -16.32 -25.43
C VAL A 555 -25.52 -15.58 -26.24
N LEU A 556 -24.83 -14.64 -25.61
CA LEU A 556 -23.71 -13.87 -26.16
C LEU A 556 -22.36 -14.55 -25.92
N GLY A 557 -22.23 -15.24 -24.79
CA GLY A 557 -20.99 -15.93 -24.41
C GLY A 557 -21.24 -17.26 -23.70
N LEU A 558 -20.46 -18.27 -24.05
CA LEU A 558 -20.55 -19.61 -23.47
C LEU A 558 -19.16 -20.17 -23.17
N ALA A 559 -18.93 -20.57 -21.92
CA ALA A 559 -17.72 -21.27 -21.49
C ALA A 559 -18.05 -22.62 -20.85
N LEU A 560 -17.34 -23.65 -21.31
CA LEU A 560 -17.34 -25.02 -20.85
C LEU A 560 -15.89 -25.47 -20.66
N ASP A 561 -15.53 -25.87 -19.43
CA ASP A 561 -14.24 -26.50 -19.13
C ASP A 561 -14.47 -27.82 -18.41
N MET A 562 -14.09 -28.93 -19.07
CA MET A 562 -14.30 -30.27 -18.52
C MET A 562 -13.42 -30.55 -17.29
N ARG A 563 -12.34 -29.79 -17.06
CA ARG A 563 -11.49 -29.93 -15.87
C ARG A 563 -12.17 -29.42 -14.60
N MET A 564 -13.19 -28.58 -14.75
CA MET A 564 -13.99 -27.99 -13.67
C MET A 564 -15.21 -28.84 -13.29
N LEU A 565 -15.47 -29.95 -13.99
CA LEU A 565 -16.62 -30.83 -13.77
C LEU A 565 -16.22 -32.12 -13.03
N GLU A 566 -17.19 -32.78 -12.38
CA GLU A 566 -16.97 -34.08 -11.72
C GLU A 566 -16.42 -35.12 -12.71
N LYS A 567 -15.26 -35.72 -12.38
CA LYS A 567 -14.50 -36.62 -13.26
C LYS A 567 -15.27 -37.86 -13.74
N ASP A 568 -16.34 -38.23 -13.07
CA ASP A 568 -17.09 -39.47 -13.33
C ASP A 568 -18.22 -39.32 -14.38
N LYS A 569 -18.47 -38.10 -14.89
CA LYS A 569 -19.50 -37.85 -15.91
C LYS A 569 -18.85 -37.46 -17.25
N LEU A 570 -19.05 -38.29 -18.27
CA LEU A 570 -18.73 -37.95 -19.66
C LEU A 570 -19.81 -37.02 -20.22
N TYR A 571 -19.43 -35.78 -20.52
CA TYR A 571 -20.30 -34.82 -21.19
C TYR A 571 -19.87 -34.66 -22.65
N GLU A 572 -20.73 -35.08 -23.57
CA GLU A 572 -20.61 -34.79 -25.01
C GLU A 572 -21.49 -33.58 -25.35
N LEU A 573 -20.97 -32.64 -26.13
CA LEU A 573 -21.73 -31.50 -26.64
C LEU A 573 -22.09 -31.74 -28.11
N GLU A 574 -23.40 -31.77 -28.41
CA GLU A 574 -23.90 -31.82 -29.78
C GLU A 574 -23.76 -30.44 -30.44
N THR A 575 -23.11 -30.37 -31.60
CA THR A 575 -22.90 -29.08 -32.29
C THR A 575 -24.21 -28.45 -32.79
N ASP A 576 -25.27 -29.25 -32.99
CA ASP A 576 -26.64 -28.78 -33.28
C ASP A 576 -27.27 -27.95 -32.15
N ALA A 577 -26.67 -27.96 -30.94
CA ALA A 577 -27.08 -27.06 -29.86
C ALA A 577 -26.54 -25.65 -30.07
N LEU A 578 -25.33 -25.51 -30.62
CA LEU A 578 -24.68 -24.22 -30.87
C LEU A 578 -25.38 -23.44 -31.97
N SER A 579 -25.90 -24.11 -33.00
CA SER A 579 -26.65 -23.48 -34.09
C SER A 579 -27.99 -22.87 -33.66
N LYS A 580 -28.41 -23.07 -32.40
CA LYS A 580 -29.61 -22.44 -31.81
C LYS A 580 -29.27 -21.17 -31.02
N MET A 581 -28.01 -20.71 -31.08
CA MET A 581 -27.49 -19.54 -30.37
C MET A 581 -27.02 -18.48 -31.38
N ASP A 582 -27.97 -17.84 -32.06
CA ASP A 582 -27.69 -16.97 -33.21
C ASP A 582 -26.83 -15.73 -32.88
N ASN A 583 -26.77 -15.31 -31.60
CA ASN A 583 -26.05 -14.13 -31.14
C ASN A 583 -24.74 -14.45 -30.39
N LEU A 584 -24.26 -15.69 -30.46
CA LEU A 584 -23.07 -16.11 -29.74
C LEU A 584 -21.81 -15.47 -30.35
N LYS A 585 -21.15 -14.60 -29.57
CA LYS A 585 -19.89 -13.92 -29.94
C LYS A 585 -18.66 -14.57 -29.30
N LEU A 586 -18.80 -15.13 -28.09
CA LEU A 586 -17.71 -15.70 -27.31
C LEU A 586 -17.96 -17.19 -27.02
N LEU A 587 -17.02 -18.06 -27.39
CA LEU A 587 -17.16 -19.49 -27.17
C LEU A 587 -15.85 -20.11 -26.64
N GLN A 588 -15.91 -20.69 -25.45
CA GLN A 588 -14.81 -21.43 -24.82
C GLN A 588 -15.24 -22.87 -24.56
N LEU A 589 -14.49 -23.83 -25.11
CA LEU A 589 -14.76 -25.27 -25.09
C LEU A 589 -13.47 -26.04 -24.75
N ASN A 590 -13.11 -26.05 -23.48
CA ASN A 590 -11.87 -26.64 -22.99
C ASN A 590 -12.05 -28.13 -22.68
N HIS A 591 -11.29 -28.97 -23.38
CA HIS A 591 -11.29 -30.43 -23.29
C HIS A 591 -12.67 -31.06 -23.53
N VAL A 592 -13.54 -30.40 -24.30
CA VAL A 592 -14.91 -30.84 -24.59
C VAL A 592 -14.94 -31.79 -25.79
N GLN A 593 -15.68 -32.90 -25.68
CA GLN A 593 -15.95 -33.78 -26.82
C GLN A 593 -17.14 -33.27 -27.63
N LEU A 594 -16.91 -33.01 -28.92
CA LEU A 594 -17.91 -32.50 -29.85
C LEU A 594 -18.47 -33.62 -30.74
N LYS A 595 -19.79 -33.65 -30.89
CA LYS A 595 -20.50 -34.59 -31.77
C LYS A 595 -21.35 -33.83 -32.77
N GLY A 596 -21.23 -34.19 -34.05
CA GLY A 596 -22.00 -33.57 -35.14
C GLY A 596 -21.12 -32.81 -36.13
N SER A 597 -21.72 -31.86 -36.85
CA SER A 597 -21.03 -31.09 -37.89
C SER A 597 -20.45 -29.79 -37.35
N TYR A 598 -19.21 -29.47 -37.71
CA TYR A 598 -18.58 -28.17 -37.43
C TYR A 598 -19.20 -27.00 -38.23
N LYS A 599 -20.06 -27.30 -39.23
CA LYS A 599 -20.84 -26.29 -39.95
C LYS A 599 -21.89 -25.60 -39.09
N ASN A 600 -22.21 -26.17 -37.93
CA ASN A 600 -23.23 -25.68 -37.01
C ASN A 600 -22.71 -24.62 -36.03
N PHE A 601 -21.44 -24.19 -36.15
CA PHE A 601 -20.90 -23.12 -35.33
C PHE A 601 -21.52 -21.77 -35.73
N PRO A 602 -21.85 -20.89 -34.76
CA PRO A 602 -22.48 -19.61 -35.05
C PRO A 602 -21.63 -18.69 -35.91
N GLU A 603 -22.27 -17.97 -36.84
CA GLU A 603 -21.60 -17.05 -37.76
C GLU A 603 -21.09 -15.77 -37.08
N GLU A 604 -21.69 -15.37 -35.95
CA GLU A 604 -21.34 -14.16 -35.22
C GLU A 604 -20.17 -14.33 -34.21
N LEU A 605 -19.50 -15.48 -34.21
CA LEU A 605 -18.35 -15.71 -33.32
C LEU A 605 -17.21 -14.74 -33.60
N ARG A 606 -16.71 -14.12 -32.53
CA ARG A 606 -15.52 -13.23 -32.51
C ARG A 606 -14.35 -13.88 -31.78
N TRP A 607 -14.63 -14.73 -30.80
CA TRP A 607 -13.62 -15.51 -30.07
C TRP A 607 -14.02 -16.98 -29.95
N LEU A 608 -13.07 -17.85 -30.27
CA LEU A 608 -13.20 -19.29 -30.13
C LEU A 608 -11.96 -19.81 -29.40
N CYS A 609 -12.17 -20.31 -28.19
CA CYS A 609 -11.19 -21.01 -27.39
C CYS A 609 -11.56 -22.49 -27.28
N MET A 610 -10.64 -23.38 -27.62
CA MET A 610 -10.84 -24.82 -27.69
C MET A 610 -9.60 -25.55 -27.17
N HIS A 611 -9.26 -25.35 -25.89
CA HIS A 611 -8.10 -26.01 -25.33
C HIS A 611 -8.23 -27.53 -25.39
N GLY A 612 -7.16 -28.22 -25.79
CA GLY A 612 -7.18 -29.69 -25.88
C GLY A 612 -8.07 -30.23 -27.01
N PHE A 613 -8.13 -29.54 -28.14
CA PHE A 613 -8.90 -29.97 -29.31
C PHE A 613 -8.48 -31.38 -29.77
N PRO A 614 -9.45 -32.30 -29.99
CA PRO A 614 -9.12 -33.71 -30.16
C PRO A 614 -8.68 -34.12 -31.57
N LEU A 615 -8.92 -33.29 -32.60
CA LEU A 615 -8.54 -33.62 -33.98
C LEU A 615 -7.11 -33.17 -34.30
N ASP A 616 -6.52 -33.82 -35.29
CA ASP A 616 -5.17 -33.56 -35.79
C ASP A 616 -5.10 -32.45 -36.86
N HIS A 617 -6.25 -31.99 -37.36
CA HIS A 617 -6.37 -30.89 -38.32
C HIS A 617 -7.65 -30.07 -38.09
N ILE A 618 -7.66 -28.84 -38.62
CA ILE A 618 -8.83 -27.98 -38.58
C ILE A 618 -9.95 -28.54 -39.49
N PRO A 619 -11.17 -28.74 -38.97
CA PRO A 619 -12.24 -29.33 -39.76
C PRO A 619 -12.74 -28.34 -40.84
N PRO A 620 -12.91 -28.77 -42.11
CA PRO A 620 -13.23 -27.90 -43.25
C PRO A 620 -14.64 -27.28 -43.21
N GLY A 621 -15.43 -27.57 -42.18
CA GLY A 621 -16.76 -27.03 -41.95
C GLY A 621 -16.83 -25.91 -40.91
N LEU A 622 -15.76 -25.66 -40.15
CA LEU A 622 -15.77 -24.67 -39.08
C LEU A 622 -15.87 -23.25 -39.64
N GLN A 623 -16.89 -22.51 -39.21
CA GLN A 623 -17.13 -21.13 -39.62
C GLN A 623 -16.20 -20.20 -38.85
N MET A 624 -15.40 -19.40 -39.57
CA MET A 624 -14.39 -18.51 -38.96
C MET A 624 -14.29 -17.14 -39.63
N GLU A 625 -15.23 -16.79 -40.52
CA GLU A 625 -15.13 -15.57 -41.35
C GLU A 625 -15.09 -14.26 -40.53
N ASN A 626 -15.74 -14.25 -39.38
CA ASN A 626 -15.82 -13.11 -38.45
C ASN A 626 -14.95 -13.28 -37.20
N LEU A 627 -14.21 -14.39 -37.11
CA LEU A 627 -13.41 -14.73 -35.95
C LEU A 627 -12.21 -13.78 -35.84
N VAL A 628 -11.99 -13.22 -34.65
CA VAL A 628 -10.89 -12.31 -34.34
C VAL A 628 -9.81 -12.99 -33.51
N CYS A 629 -10.19 -13.92 -32.63
CA CYS A 629 -9.24 -14.73 -31.88
C CYS A 629 -9.60 -16.22 -31.98
N LEU A 630 -8.61 -17.01 -32.38
CA LEU A 630 -8.66 -18.47 -32.34
C LEU A 630 -7.60 -18.98 -31.37
N ASP A 631 -8.04 -19.60 -30.28
CA ASP A 631 -7.19 -20.30 -29.33
C ASP A 631 -7.48 -21.80 -29.39
N MET A 632 -6.52 -22.57 -29.89
CA MET A 632 -6.53 -24.03 -29.84
C MET A 632 -5.30 -24.56 -29.11
N SER A 633 -4.86 -23.87 -28.06
CA SER A 633 -3.71 -24.33 -27.28
C SER A 633 -3.94 -25.72 -26.64
N TYR A 634 -2.85 -26.41 -26.31
CA TYR A 634 -2.84 -27.78 -25.76
C TYR A 634 -3.48 -28.86 -26.66
N SER A 635 -3.63 -28.59 -27.96
CA SER A 635 -4.35 -29.47 -28.89
C SER A 635 -3.45 -30.51 -29.57
N LYS A 636 -4.07 -31.52 -30.19
CA LYS A 636 -3.38 -32.61 -30.90
C LYS A 636 -3.13 -32.30 -32.39
N LEU A 637 -3.12 -31.02 -32.76
CA LEU A 637 -2.95 -30.60 -34.15
C LEU A 637 -1.58 -31.01 -34.66
N ILE A 638 -1.54 -31.64 -35.84
CA ILE A 638 -0.32 -32.00 -36.56
C ILE A 638 0.02 -30.93 -37.60
N SER A 639 -0.99 -30.34 -38.23
CA SER A 639 -0.82 -29.22 -39.15
C SER A 639 -1.95 -28.22 -39.06
N PHE A 640 -1.61 -26.95 -39.33
CA PHE A 640 -2.57 -25.87 -39.50
C PHE A 640 -2.32 -25.25 -40.87
N ASP A 641 -3.11 -25.61 -41.87
CA ASP A 641 -3.07 -24.97 -43.19
C ASP A 641 -4.46 -24.92 -43.82
N MET A 642 -4.97 -23.70 -43.96
CA MET A 642 -6.31 -23.44 -44.51
C MET A 642 -6.33 -23.28 -46.03
N SER A 643 -5.16 -23.27 -46.69
CA SER A 643 -5.05 -23.11 -48.15
C SER A 643 -5.56 -24.34 -48.92
N TYR A 644 -5.35 -25.55 -48.39
CA TYR A 644 -5.74 -26.81 -49.04
C TYR A 644 -7.25 -27.04 -49.09
N GLY A 645 -8.01 -26.58 -48.09
CA GLY A 645 -9.48 -26.76 -48.02
C GLY A 645 -10.25 -26.01 -49.13
N ASN A 646 -9.68 -24.92 -49.64
CA ASN A 646 -10.29 -24.08 -50.68
C ASN A 646 -10.33 -24.77 -52.05
N SER A 647 -9.37 -25.64 -52.36
CA SER A 647 -9.34 -26.36 -53.64
C SER A 647 -10.47 -27.41 -53.77
N GLN A 648 -10.94 -27.99 -52.66
CA GLN A 648 -12.15 -28.84 -52.67
C GLN A 648 -13.45 -28.03 -52.64
N ARG A 649 -13.48 -26.86 -51.96
CA ARG A 649 -14.66 -25.96 -51.95
C ARG A 649 -14.90 -25.29 -53.31
N GLN A 650 -13.85 -24.97 -54.07
CA GLN A 650 -13.96 -24.44 -55.44
C GLN A 650 -14.59 -25.43 -56.43
N LYS A 651 -14.37 -26.74 -56.25
CA LYS A 651 -15.06 -27.79 -57.04
C LYS A 651 -16.55 -27.89 -56.75
N LEU A 652 -17.01 -27.41 -55.59
CA LEU A 652 -18.40 -27.51 -55.15
C LEU A 652 -19.24 -26.26 -55.48
N THR A 653 -18.64 -25.08 -55.67
CA THR A 653 -19.38 -23.81 -55.84
C THR A 653 -19.32 -23.20 -57.25
N GLY A 654 -18.46 -23.66 -58.15
CA GLY A 654 -18.52 -23.31 -59.58
C GLY A 654 -18.48 -21.81 -59.93
N LEU A 655 -17.99 -20.95 -59.04
CA LEU A 655 -17.99 -19.50 -59.20
C LEU A 655 -16.56 -18.96 -59.14
N GLY A 656 -16.07 -18.49 -60.30
CA GLY A 656 -14.79 -17.80 -60.47
C GLY A 656 -14.79 -16.37 -59.90
N SER A 657 -15.01 -16.22 -58.59
CA SER A 657 -14.88 -14.94 -57.90
C SER A 657 -13.44 -14.72 -57.42
N LYS A 658 -12.96 -13.48 -57.48
CA LYS A 658 -11.70 -13.03 -56.87
C LYS A 658 -11.60 -13.55 -55.43
N HIS A 659 -10.49 -14.24 -55.11
CA HIS A 659 -10.20 -14.83 -53.80
C HIS A 659 -10.45 -13.81 -52.69
N LYS A 660 -11.38 -14.10 -51.77
CA LYS A 660 -11.53 -13.38 -50.50
C LYS A 660 -10.93 -14.25 -49.40
N PRO A 661 -10.00 -13.73 -48.58
CA PRO A 661 -9.40 -14.47 -47.46
C PRO A 661 -10.46 -14.98 -46.48
N LEU A 662 -10.35 -16.25 -46.07
CA LEU A 662 -11.32 -16.96 -45.23
C LEU A 662 -11.28 -16.52 -43.75
N LEU A 663 -10.14 -16.01 -43.29
CA LEU A 663 -9.86 -15.57 -41.91
C LEU A 663 -9.50 -14.07 -41.86
N ARG A 664 -10.14 -13.25 -42.71
CA ARG A 664 -9.84 -11.82 -42.89
C ARG A 664 -9.90 -10.98 -41.61
N SER A 665 -10.63 -11.43 -40.60
CA SER A 665 -10.84 -10.73 -39.32
C SER A 665 -9.93 -11.24 -38.22
N LEU A 666 -9.20 -12.35 -38.44
CA LEU A 666 -8.40 -13.01 -37.42
C LEU A 666 -7.18 -12.15 -37.09
N LYS A 667 -7.13 -11.68 -35.84
CA LYS A 667 -6.03 -10.87 -35.28
C LYS A 667 -5.15 -11.67 -34.33
N ILE A 668 -5.70 -12.70 -33.67
CA ILE A 668 -4.97 -13.51 -32.70
C ILE A 668 -5.10 -14.99 -33.07
N LEU A 669 -3.96 -15.65 -33.22
CA LEU A 669 -3.87 -17.11 -33.37
C LEU A 669 -3.01 -17.68 -32.26
N ASN A 670 -3.62 -18.45 -31.36
CA ASN A 670 -2.94 -19.16 -30.29
C ASN A 670 -3.00 -20.67 -30.52
N LEU A 671 -1.85 -21.28 -30.78
CA LEU A 671 -1.67 -22.73 -30.89
C LEU A 671 -0.63 -23.24 -29.87
N SER A 672 -0.38 -22.49 -28.81
CA SER A 672 0.63 -22.84 -27.79
C SER A 672 0.37 -24.24 -27.21
N TYR A 673 1.41 -24.97 -26.84
CA TYR A 673 1.36 -26.32 -26.30
C TYR A 673 0.75 -27.37 -27.26
N CYS A 674 0.68 -27.08 -28.57
CA CYS A 674 0.39 -28.09 -29.59
C CYS A 674 1.67 -28.88 -29.92
N GLU A 675 2.06 -29.80 -29.05
CA GLU A 675 3.35 -30.50 -29.14
C GLU A 675 3.58 -31.29 -30.44
N GLN A 676 2.51 -31.69 -31.14
CA GLN A 676 2.57 -32.45 -32.39
C GLN A 676 2.54 -31.58 -33.65
N LEU A 677 2.36 -30.26 -33.49
CA LEU A 677 2.23 -29.33 -34.61
C LEU A 677 3.56 -29.27 -35.36
N GLY A 678 3.60 -29.80 -36.58
CA GLY A 678 4.80 -29.84 -37.41
C GLY A 678 4.85 -28.76 -38.48
N ILE A 679 3.69 -28.39 -39.05
CA ILE A 679 3.57 -27.49 -40.19
C ILE A 679 2.51 -26.43 -39.91
N LEU A 680 2.88 -25.16 -40.06
CA LEU A 680 2.00 -24.01 -39.93
C LEU A 680 1.95 -23.20 -41.24
N GLY A 681 0.78 -23.01 -41.82
CA GLY A 681 0.59 -22.31 -43.08
C GLY A 681 -0.80 -21.69 -43.22
N GLY A 682 -1.11 -21.21 -44.43
CA GLY A 682 -2.39 -20.56 -44.73
C GLY A 682 -2.49 -19.10 -44.29
N PHE A 683 -1.37 -18.42 -44.02
CA PHE A 683 -1.36 -17.00 -43.59
C PHE A 683 -1.95 -16.03 -44.62
N SER A 684 -1.95 -16.39 -45.90
CA SER A 684 -2.65 -15.65 -46.95
C SER A 684 -4.15 -15.51 -46.69
N GLU A 685 -4.73 -16.39 -45.86
CA GLU A 685 -6.13 -16.34 -45.47
C GLU A 685 -6.38 -15.43 -44.25
N CYS A 686 -5.36 -15.06 -43.47
CA CYS A 686 -5.46 -14.19 -42.28
C CYS A 686 -4.52 -12.95 -42.34
N PRO A 687 -4.74 -12.03 -43.30
CA PRO A 687 -3.87 -10.86 -43.50
C PRO A 687 -3.90 -9.83 -42.34
N ALA A 688 -4.94 -9.86 -41.50
CA ALA A 688 -5.10 -8.95 -40.35
C ALA A 688 -4.49 -9.51 -39.05
N LEU A 689 -3.67 -10.56 -39.13
CA LEU A 689 -3.09 -11.20 -37.95
C LEU A 689 -2.12 -10.24 -37.25
N GLU A 690 -2.39 -9.94 -35.98
CA GLU A 690 -1.60 -9.06 -35.12
C GLU A 690 -0.73 -9.85 -34.13
N ARG A 691 -1.19 -11.01 -33.67
CA ARG A 691 -0.52 -11.82 -32.65
C ARG A 691 -0.52 -13.31 -32.99
N LEU A 692 0.65 -13.92 -32.94
CA LEU A 692 0.86 -15.35 -33.17
C LEU A 692 1.54 -15.99 -31.94
N MET A 693 0.80 -16.85 -31.22
CA MET A 693 1.29 -17.53 -30.02
C MET A 693 1.47 -19.02 -30.27
N LEU A 694 2.71 -19.50 -30.16
CA LEU A 694 3.14 -20.87 -30.49
C LEU A 694 4.05 -21.45 -29.39
N SER A 695 3.96 -20.93 -28.17
CA SER A 695 4.79 -21.37 -27.05
C SER A 695 4.70 -22.89 -26.86
N ASN A 696 5.81 -23.57 -26.65
CA ASN A 696 5.94 -25.01 -26.43
C ASN A 696 5.41 -25.92 -27.57
N CYS A 697 5.44 -25.44 -28.83
CA CYS A 697 5.19 -26.26 -30.02
C CYS A 697 6.46 -27.03 -30.44
N ILE A 698 6.83 -28.04 -29.65
CA ILE A 698 8.14 -28.71 -29.77
C ILE A 698 8.43 -29.41 -31.11
N SER A 699 7.41 -29.81 -31.86
CA SER A 699 7.57 -30.48 -33.17
C SER A 699 7.51 -29.52 -34.37
N LEU A 700 7.38 -28.21 -34.14
CA LEU A 700 7.15 -27.23 -35.20
C LEU A 700 8.43 -27.03 -36.01
N ILE A 701 8.45 -27.58 -37.24
CA ILE A 701 9.62 -27.58 -38.13
C ILE A 701 9.47 -26.53 -39.23
N GLU A 702 8.24 -26.26 -39.68
CA GLU A 702 7.97 -25.41 -40.84
C GLU A 702 6.83 -24.42 -40.55
N VAL A 703 7.12 -23.15 -40.77
CA VAL A 703 6.11 -22.10 -40.95
C VAL A 703 6.12 -21.73 -42.45
N CYS A 704 4.98 -21.42 -43.04
CA CYS A 704 4.90 -21.10 -44.46
C CYS A 704 5.37 -19.66 -44.74
N GLU A 705 6.09 -19.43 -45.84
CA GLU A 705 6.55 -18.09 -46.28
C GLU A 705 5.40 -17.08 -46.47
N SER A 706 4.16 -17.55 -46.59
CA SER A 706 2.98 -16.68 -46.63
C SER A 706 2.80 -15.79 -45.39
N ILE A 707 3.52 -16.04 -44.28
CA ILE A 707 3.56 -15.15 -43.11
C ILE A 707 4.03 -13.72 -43.45
N GLU A 708 4.80 -13.55 -44.53
CA GLU A 708 5.20 -12.23 -45.07
C GLU A 708 4.02 -11.34 -45.46
N GLN A 709 2.82 -11.92 -45.63
CA GLN A 709 1.59 -11.23 -46.01
C GLN A 709 0.80 -10.70 -44.80
N CYS A 710 1.21 -11.04 -43.58
CA CYS A 710 0.61 -10.54 -42.34
C CYS A 710 1.22 -9.18 -41.97
N ASP A 711 0.77 -8.12 -42.67
CA ASP A 711 1.32 -6.77 -42.53
C ASP A 711 1.08 -6.13 -41.15
N GLU A 712 0.09 -6.64 -40.40
CA GLU A 712 -0.29 -6.15 -39.09
C GLU A 712 0.35 -6.96 -37.94
N LEU A 713 1.21 -7.95 -38.24
CA LEU A 713 1.78 -8.84 -37.22
C LEU A 713 2.76 -8.08 -36.31
N GLU A 714 2.38 -7.90 -35.05
CA GLU A 714 3.12 -7.11 -34.05
C GLU A 714 3.78 -7.99 -32.97
N HIS A 715 3.19 -9.14 -32.62
CA HIS A 715 3.68 -10.00 -31.53
C HIS A 715 3.77 -11.46 -31.95
N ILE A 716 4.93 -12.08 -31.68
CA ILE A 716 5.18 -13.50 -31.92
C ILE A 716 5.77 -14.14 -30.67
N ASP A 717 5.17 -15.23 -30.22
CA ASP A 717 5.69 -16.08 -29.15
C ASP A 717 6.05 -17.46 -29.71
N LEU A 718 7.33 -17.79 -29.67
CA LEU A 718 7.93 -19.06 -30.09
C LEU A 718 8.65 -19.75 -28.93
N SER A 719 8.37 -19.35 -27.68
CA SER A 719 9.05 -19.89 -26.51
C SER A 719 8.97 -21.42 -26.46
N TYR A 720 10.01 -22.09 -25.98
CA TYR A 720 10.15 -23.54 -25.85
C TYR A 720 9.93 -24.35 -27.15
N CYS A 721 10.07 -23.72 -28.32
CA CYS A 721 10.16 -24.43 -29.60
C CYS A 721 11.59 -24.98 -29.80
N LYS A 722 11.72 -26.18 -30.38
CA LYS A 722 13.03 -26.86 -30.54
C LYS A 722 13.72 -26.59 -31.88
N GLU A 723 12.97 -26.46 -32.97
CA GLU A 723 13.50 -26.35 -34.34
C GLU A 723 13.56 -24.88 -34.82
N VAL A 724 14.11 -24.00 -33.99
CA VAL A 724 13.96 -22.53 -34.12
C VAL A 724 14.82 -21.92 -35.23
N GLU A 725 15.88 -22.59 -35.71
CA GLU A 725 16.75 -22.04 -36.77
C GLU A 725 15.97 -21.72 -38.06
N LYS A 726 15.11 -22.63 -38.51
CA LYS A 726 14.27 -22.42 -39.70
C LYS A 726 13.28 -21.29 -39.47
N LEU A 727 12.71 -21.21 -38.27
CA LEU A 727 11.76 -20.17 -37.87
C LEU A 727 12.41 -18.79 -37.88
N LEU A 728 13.63 -18.66 -37.33
CA LEU A 728 14.38 -17.42 -37.34
C LEU A 728 14.76 -16.97 -38.75
N ARG A 729 15.18 -17.87 -39.64
CA ARG A 729 15.46 -17.50 -41.04
C ARG A 729 14.23 -16.90 -41.75
N MET A 730 13.03 -17.32 -41.36
CA MET A 730 11.79 -16.75 -41.88
C MET A 730 11.45 -15.39 -41.26
N MET A 731 11.82 -15.15 -40.00
CA MET A 731 11.61 -13.86 -39.34
C MET A 731 12.25 -12.70 -40.10
N GLY A 732 13.40 -12.93 -40.74
CA GLY A 732 14.05 -11.93 -41.59
C GLY A 732 13.28 -11.57 -42.86
N LYS A 733 12.19 -12.29 -43.18
CA LYS A 733 11.30 -12.01 -44.31
C LYS A 733 10.00 -11.32 -43.89
N VAL A 734 9.61 -11.42 -42.62
CA VAL A 734 8.44 -10.71 -42.07
C VAL A 734 8.71 -9.21 -42.14
N LYS A 735 7.70 -8.41 -42.49
CA LYS A 735 7.85 -6.94 -42.54
C LYS A 735 8.24 -6.38 -41.16
N ASN A 736 8.79 -5.16 -41.15
CA ASN A 736 9.17 -4.41 -39.95
C ASN A 736 7.96 -3.93 -39.10
N SER A 737 6.91 -4.74 -38.96
CA SER A 737 5.74 -4.49 -38.10
C SER A 737 5.88 -5.17 -36.73
N VAL A 738 6.70 -6.22 -36.62
CA VAL A 738 6.88 -6.98 -35.38
C VAL A 738 7.56 -6.12 -34.33
N LYS A 739 6.89 -5.92 -33.19
CA LYS A 739 7.34 -5.14 -32.03
C LYS A 739 7.77 -6.02 -30.87
N SER A 740 7.23 -7.22 -30.74
CA SER A 740 7.52 -8.12 -29.61
C SER A 740 7.79 -9.54 -30.10
N LEU A 741 8.88 -10.12 -29.61
CA LEU A 741 9.30 -11.48 -29.95
C LEU A 741 9.79 -12.22 -28.69
N ASN A 742 9.16 -13.36 -28.40
CA ASN A 742 9.56 -14.25 -27.31
C ASN A 742 10.17 -15.54 -27.88
N LEU A 743 11.40 -15.84 -27.46
CA LEU A 743 12.17 -17.03 -27.86
C LEU A 743 12.70 -17.76 -26.63
N ASP A 744 11.99 -17.69 -25.51
CA ASP A 744 12.46 -18.26 -24.25
C ASP A 744 12.62 -19.78 -24.37
N GLY A 745 13.59 -20.41 -23.70
CA GLY A 745 13.68 -21.88 -23.63
C GLY A 745 13.95 -22.61 -24.96
N CYS A 746 14.38 -21.91 -26.01
CA CYS A 746 14.58 -22.45 -27.36
C CYS A 746 15.96 -23.11 -27.58
N ASN A 747 16.79 -23.23 -26.54
CA ASN A 747 18.15 -23.77 -26.59
C ASN A 747 19.04 -23.16 -27.70
N LEU A 748 18.97 -21.84 -27.88
CA LEU A 748 19.67 -21.13 -28.96
C LEU A 748 21.20 -21.34 -28.99
N SER A 749 21.83 -21.74 -27.87
CA SER A 749 23.26 -22.06 -27.84
C SER A 749 23.61 -23.41 -28.46
N GLU A 750 22.74 -24.41 -28.44
CA GLU A 750 22.98 -25.75 -29.02
C GLU A 750 22.92 -25.74 -30.56
N LEU A 751 22.10 -24.86 -31.14
CA LEU A 751 22.05 -24.62 -32.60
C LEU A 751 23.43 -24.26 -33.18
N GLN A 752 24.34 -23.68 -32.38
CA GLN A 752 25.71 -23.40 -32.81
C GLN A 752 26.55 -24.66 -33.08
N MET A 753 26.31 -25.75 -32.34
CA MET A 753 27.14 -26.97 -32.44
C MET A 753 26.80 -27.77 -33.69
N GLU A 754 25.52 -27.85 -34.04
CA GLU A 754 25.04 -28.55 -35.25
C GLU A 754 25.52 -27.84 -36.53
N MET A 755 25.46 -26.50 -36.58
CA MET A 755 25.96 -25.72 -37.72
C MET A 755 27.47 -25.83 -37.93
N ARG A 756 28.28 -25.98 -36.86
CA ARG A 756 29.72 -26.23 -36.99
C ARG A 756 30.00 -27.58 -37.63
N ALA A 757 29.30 -28.62 -37.20
CA ALA A 757 29.48 -29.97 -37.74
C ALA A 757 29.15 -30.01 -39.25
N ASP A 758 28.06 -29.34 -39.66
CA ASP A 758 27.59 -29.32 -41.06
C ASP A 758 28.53 -28.51 -42.00
N VAL A 759 29.16 -27.44 -41.49
CA VAL A 759 30.17 -26.66 -42.23
C VAL A 759 31.51 -27.41 -42.31
N GLU A 760 31.96 -28.04 -41.22
CA GLU A 760 33.17 -28.87 -41.21
C GLU A 760 33.03 -30.10 -42.14
N GLU A 761 31.85 -30.71 -42.23
CA GLU A 761 31.57 -31.82 -43.15
C GLU A 761 31.56 -31.36 -44.63
N ARG A 762 30.98 -30.18 -44.92
CA ARG A 762 30.97 -29.59 -46.27
C ARG A 762 32.35 -29.09 -46.73
N GLU A 763 33.18 -28.58 -45.82
CA GLU A 763 34.56 -28.19 -46.12
C GLU A 763 35.48 -29.40 -46.33
N MET A 764 35.25 -30.52 -45.63
CA MET A 764 35.97 -31.78 -45.89
C MET A 764 35.64 -32.40 -47.27
N LEU A 765 34.46 -32.12 -47.83
CA LEU A 765 34.05 -32.60 -49.17
C LEU A 765 34.58 -31.74 -50.33
N ASN A 766 34.94 -30.48 -50.07
CA ASN A 766 35.47 -29.56 -51.08
C ASN A 766 36.98 -29.32 -50.89
N GLY A 767 37.76 -30.40 -50.94
CA GLY A 767 39.21 -30.30 -51.00
C GLY A 767 39.67 -29.67 -52.31
N ASN A 768 39.96 -28.35 -52.30
CA ASN A 768 41.07 -27.71 -53.01
C ASN A 768 41.24 -26.24 -52.59
N ASN A 769 42.41 -25.96 -52.00
CA ASN A 769 42.99 -24.68 -51.61
C ASN A 769 42.53 -23.42 -52.38
N ILE A 770 42.20 -22.35 -51.64
CA ILE A 770 42.87 -21.03 -51.67
C ILE A 770 42.64 -20.37 -50.31
N GLY A 771 43.70 -19.82 -49.73
CA GLY A 771 43.74 -19.37 -48.34
C GLY A 771 42.95 -18.10 -48.04
N ILE A 772 42.38 -18.10 -46.84
CA ILE A 772 42.26 -16.92 -45.98
C ILE A 772 42.79 -17.36 -44.61
N ALA A 773 43.92 -16.77 -44.23
CA ALA A 773 44.34 -16.74 -42.84
C ALA A 773 43.34 -15.86 -42.06
N ILE A 774 43.11 -16.23 -40.80
CA ILE A 774 42.32 -15.51 -39.77
C ILE A 774 40.80 -15.80 -39.85
N VAL A 775 40.43 -17.05 -39.57
CA VAL A 775 39.29 -17.32 -38.68
C VAL A 775 39.93 -17.60 -37.31
N GLU A 776 40.37 -16.53 -36.64
CA GLU A 776 40.47 -16.57 -35.19
C GLU A 776 39.07 -16.94 -34.66
N ALA A 777 38.99 -18.11 -34.02
CA ALA A 777 38.02 -18.47 -32.98
C ALA A 777 36.56 -17.99 -33.17
N ILE A 778 35.75 -18.86 -33.79
CA ILE A 778 34.28 -18.99 -33.69
C ILE A 778 33.78 -18.84 -32.22
N PRO A 779 32.51 -18.49 -31.83
CA PRO A 779 31.24 -18.23 -32.55
C PRO A 779 30.39 -17.05 -31.99
N ARG A 780 29.24 -16.65 -32.60
CA ARG A 780 28.17 -15.98 -31.83
C ARG A 780 26.79 -16.50 -32.28
N ALA A 781 26.03 -17.08 -31.36
CA ALA A 781 24.76 -17.78 -31.65
C ALA A 781 23.74 -16.80 -32.21
N LEU A 782 23.86 -15.57 -31.71
CA LEU A 782 23.10 -14.45 -32.15
C LEU A 782 23.72 -13.75 -33.37
N ASP A 783 25.02 -13.79 -33.70
CA ASP A 783 25.53 -13.10 -34.92
C ASP A 783 24.89 -13.60 -36.21
N SER A 784 24.75 -14.92 -36.36
CA SER A 784 24.13 -15.53 -37.54
C SER A 784 22.61 -15.39 -37.54
N ASN A 785 21.99 -15.24 -36.36
CA ASN A 785 20.53 -15.21 -36.18
C ASN A 785 19.94 -13.79 -36.04
N LEU A 786 20.74 -12.82 -35.57
CA LEU A 786 20.39 -11.39 -35.44
C LEU A 786 20.20 -10.70 -36.78
N ILE A 787 20.83 -11.21 -37.85
CA ILE A 787 20.57 -10.74 -39.22
C ILE A 787 19.09 -10.92 -39.57
N TYR A 788 18.40 -11.87 -38.93
CA TYR A 788 17.00 -12.15 -39.17
C TYR A 788 16.04 -11.55 -38.13
N LEU A 789 16.54 -10.83 -37.12
CA LEU A 789 15.67 -10.16 -36.15
C LEU A 789 15.17 -8.81 -36.72
N PRO A 790 13.85 -8.51 -36.65
CA PRO A 790 13.31 -7.26 -37.15
C PRO A 790 13.87 -6.03 -36.41
N SER A 791 14.26 -4.98 -37.13
CA SER A 791 14.76 -3.73 -36.52
C SER A 791 13.66 -2.92 -35.81
N SER A 792 12.39 -3.25 -36.05
CA SER A 792 11.20 -2.69 -35.40
C SER A 792 10.94 -3.21 -33.99
N LEU A 793 11.71 -4.22 -33.52
CA LEU A 793 11.51 -4.82 -32.21
C LEU A 793 11.65 -3.78 -31.08
N VAL A 794 10.65 -3.78 -30.21
CA VAL A 794 10.54 -2.99 -28.97
C VAL A 794 10.78 -3.87 -27.75
N CYS A 795 10.34 -5.13 -27.79
CA CYS A 795 10.52 -6.10 -26.71
C CYS A 795 11.09 -7.42 -27.26
N LEU A 796 12.14 -7.94 -26.62
CA LEU A 796 12.78 -9.20 -26.96
C LEU A 796 13.01 -10.03 -25.70
N SER A 797 12.45 -11.24 -25.65
CA SER A 797 12.69 -12.20 -24.58
C SER A 797 13.53 -13.37 -25.08
N LEU A 798 14.65 -13.64 -24.41
CA LEU A 798 15.61 -14.71 -24.68
C LEU A 798 15.91 -15.53 -23.42
N GLN A 799 14.95 -15.65 -22.50
CA GLN A 799 15.13 -16.33 -21.22
C GLN A 799 15.43 -17.82 -21.41
N HIS A 800 16.12 -18.46 -20.48
CA HIS A 800 16.33 -19.92 -20.43
C HIS A 800 16.91 -20.55 -21.72
N ASN A 801 17.75 -19.82 -22.45
CA ASN A 801 18.33 -20.28 -23.73
C ASN A 801 19.75 -20.85 -23.62
N LYS A 802 20.29 -21.00 -22.41
CA LYS A 802 21.68 -21.43 -22.15
C LYS A 802 22.70 -20.52 -22.87
N LEU A 803 22.39 -19.24 -23.01
CA LEU A 803 23.27 -18.26 -23.66
C LEU A 803 24.43 -17.91 -22.72
N SER A 804 25.66 -17.92 -23.22
CA SER A 804 26.83 -17.39 -22.52
C SER A 804 27.21 -16.03 -23.10
N ASN A 805 28.18 -15.33 -22.50
CA ASN A 805 28.74 -14.10 -23.08
C ASN A 805 29.23 -14.26 -24.53
N GLU A 806 29.71 -15.45 -24.91
CA GLU A 806 30.18 -15.75 -26.26
C GLU A 806 29.02 -15.94 -27.24
N SER A 807 27.79 -16.16 -26.76
CA SER A 807 26.62 -16.31 -27.61
C SER A 807 26.17 -14.98 -28.23
N PHE A 808 26.51 -13.85 -27.62
CA PHE A 808 26.06 -12.51 -28.01
C PHE A 808 26.94 -11.87 -29.08
N PRO A 809 26.39 -11.04 -29.99
CA PRO A 809 27.13 -10.26 -30.97
C PRO A 809 28.08 -9.25 -30.32
N LYS A 810 29.03 -8.72 -31.10
CA LYS A 810 29.80 -7.52 -30.76
C LYS A 810 28.91 -6.27 -30.78
N ASP A 811 27.86 -6.25 -31.61
CA ASP A 811 26.96 -5.10 -31.74
C ASP A 811 25.50 -5.55 -31.97
N MET A 812 24.56 -4.89 -31.28
CA MET A 812 23.10 -5.02 -31.46
C MET A 812 22.44 -3.70 -31.87
N SER A 813 23.22 -2.71 -32.33
CA SER A 813 22.71 -1.37 -32.68
C SER A 813 21.60 -1.36 -33.74
N SER A 814 21.46 -2.43 -34.54
CA SER A 814 20.36 -2.61 -35.49
C SER A 814 18.98 -2.69 -34.81
N LEU A 815 18.92 -3.15 -33.55
CA LEU A 815 17.72 -3.19 -32.72
C LEU A 815 17.48 -1.82 -32.04
N SER A 816 17.51 -0.76 -32.84
CA SER A 816 17.48 0.63 -32.36
C SER A 816 16.18 1.05 -31.66
N MET A 817 15.09 0.29 -31.83
CA MET A 817 13.79 0.52 -31.18
C MET A 817 13.59 -0.30 -29.89
N LEU A 818 14.56 -1.15 -29.53
CA LEU A 818 14.43 -2.10 -28.42
C LEU A 818 14.45 -1.39 -27.07
N LYS A 819 13.31 -1.43 -26.38
CA LYS A 819 13.10 -0.87 -25.05
C LYS A 819 13.19 -1.91 -23.94
N GLU A 820 12.85 -3.15 -24.22
CA GLU A 820 12.81 -4.22 -23.21
C GLU A 820 13.59 -5.46 -23.70
N LEU A 821 14.49 -5.95 -22.85
CA LEU A 821 15.29 -7.14 -23.11
C LEU A 821 15.27 -8.07 -21.88
N CYS A 822 14.82 -9.31 -22.06
CA CYS A 822 14.81 -10.32 -21.00
C CYS A 822 15.82 -11.44 -21.29
N LEU A 823 16.77 -11.64 -20.39
CA LEU A 823 17.91 -12.57 -20.49
C LEU A 823 17.96 -13.55 -19.32
N ASP A 824 16.88 -13.68 -18.55
CA ASP A 824 16.84 -14.48 -17.33
C ASP A 824 17.18 -15.96 -17.59
N GLY A 825 17.77 -16.63 -16.59
CA GLY A 825 18.00 -18.07 -16.64
C GLY A 825 19.02 -18.54 -17.69
N ASN A 826 19.95 -17.66 -18.11
CA ASN A 826 21.03 -17.97 -19.06
C ASN A 826 22.39 -18.15 -18.37
N ASP A 827 23.37 -18.75 -19.05
CA ASP A 827 24.74 -18.98 -18.57
C ASP A 827 25.66 -17.74 -18.70
N ILE A 828 25.08 -16.55 -18.56
CA ILE A 828 25.78 -15.27 -18.69
C ILE A 828 26.64 -15.04 -17.46
N VAL A 829 27.91 -14.67 -17.67
CA VAL A 829 28.90 -14.38 -16.61
C VAL A 829 28.95 -12.88 -16.31
N SER A 830 28.83 -12.05 -17.34
CA SER A 830 28.79 -10.59 -17.19
C SER A 830 27.87 -9.92 -18.18
N LEU A 831 27.51 -8.64 -17.98
CA LEU A 831 26.66 -7.91 -18.94
C LEU A 831 27.28 -7.95 -20.37
N PRO A 832 26.59 -8.50 -21.39
CA PRO A 832 27.14 -8.58 -22.74
C PRO A 832 27.39 -7.19 -23.34
N THR A 833 28.52 -7.00 -24.03
CA THR A 833 28.96 -5.67 -24.51
C THR A 833 27.99 -5.03 -25.49
N CYS A 834 27.32 -5.83 -26.32
CA CYS A 834 26.31 -5.34 -27.26
C CYS A 834 25.03 -4.82 -26.58
N VAL A 835 24.71 -5.28 -25.36
CA VAL A 835 23.58 -4.73 -24.60
C VAL A 835 23.86 -3.26 -24.24
N ARG A 836 25.13 -2.92 -23.98
CA ARG A 836 25.58 -1.55 -23.70
C ARG A 836 25.40 -0.60 -24.89
N THR A 837 25.35 -1.12 -26.13
CA THR A 837 25.23 -0.30 -27.35
C THR A 837 23.80 -0.04 -27.77
N LEU A 838 22.80 -0.58 -27.07
CA LEU A 838 21.38 -0.37 -27.37
C LEU A 838 20.95 1.06 -27.01
N PRO A 839 20.46 1.86 -27.98
CA PRO A 839 20.25 3.29 -27.79
C PRO A 839 18.95 3.67 -27.07
N THR A 840 18.01 2.74 -26.92
CA THR A 840 16.66 3.01 -26.40
C THR A 840 16.23 2.04 -25.31
N LEU A 841 17.14 1.20 -24.79
CA LEU A 841 16.82 0.18 -23.80
C LEU A 841 16.41 0.84 -22.47
N GLU A 842 15.16 0.62 -22.05
CA GLU A 842 14.57 1.17 -20.83
C GLU A 842 14.47 0.10 -19.72
N LYS A 843 14.32 -1.19 -20.08
CA LYS A 843 14.20 -2.31 -19.14
C LYS A 843 15.10 -3.47 -19.54
N LEU A 844 15.88 -3.96 -18.57
CA LEU A 844 16.73 -5.14 -18.72
C LEU A 844 16.40 -6.13 -17.60
N SER A 845 16.13 -7.38 -17.97
CA SER A 845 15.97 -8.49 -17.03
C SER A 845 17.09 -9.50 -17.22
N ILE A 846 17.82 -9.83 -16.16
CA ILE A 846 18.96 -10.76 -16.14
C ILE A 846 19.03 -11.49 -14.79
N GLY A 847 17.87 -11.93 -14.30
CA GLY A 847 17.70 -12.78 -13.14
C GLY A 847 17.97 -14.25 -13.43
N GLY A 848 18.03 -15.10 -12.40
CA GLY A 848 18.16 -16.56 -12.59
C GLY A 848 19.43 -17.07 -13.29
N CYS A 849 20.43 -16.23 -13.58
CA CYS A 849 21.64 -16.61 -14.33
C CYS A 849 22.70 -17.24 -13.40
N PRO A 850 22.96 -18.56 -13.44
CA PRO A 850 23.74 -19.25 -12.42
C PRO A 850 25.21 -18.82 -12.34
N ARG A 851 25.76 -18.29 -13.43
CA ARG A 851 27.17 -17.89 -13.54
C ARG A 851 27.40 -16.39 -13.49
N LEU A 852 26.34 -15.60 -13.30
CA LEU A 852 26.42 -14.15 -13.34
C LEU A 852 27.29 -13.65 -12.18
N LYS A 853 28.31 -12.85 -12.49
CA LYS A 853 29.25 -12.27 -11.53
C LYS A 853 29.26 -10.75 -11.59
N THR A 854 29.21 -10.16 -12.79
CA THR A 854 29.34 -8.70 -12.93
C THR A 854 28.33 -8.06 -13.88
N LEU A 855 27.74 -6.94 -13.47
CA LEU A 855 26.88 -6.10 -14.31
C LEU A 855 27.46 -4.69 -14.35
N GLU A 856 28.31 -4.43 -15.34
CA GLU A 856 29.05 -3.16 -15.42
C GLU A 856 28.58 -2.33 -16.61
N HIS A 857 28.44 -1.01 -16.38
CA HIS A 857 28.17 0.01 -17.39
C HIS A 857 26.95 -0.32 -18.28
N PRO A 858 25.75 -0.53 -17.71
CA PRO A 858 24.54 -0.68 -18.50
C PRO A 858 24.20 0.60 -19.29
N PRO A 859 23.34 0.53 -20.33
CA PRO A 859 22.96 1.70 -21.12
C PRO A 859 22.42 2.85 -20.25
N PRO A 860 22.77 4.12 -20.53
CA PRO A 860 22.30 5.26 -19.74
C PRO A 860 20.79 5.52 -19.86
N THR A 861 20.12 4.90 -20.84
CA THR A 861 18.67 4.97 -21.01
C THR A 861 17.90 4.01 -20.09
N LEU A 862 18.60 3.11 -19.40
CA LEU A 862 17.99 2.09 -18.55
C LEU A 862 17.24 2.76 -17.39
N LYS A 863 16.02 2.29 -17.12
CA LYS A 863 15.14 2.76 -16.03
C LYS A 863 14.82 1.65 -15.04
N GLU A 864 14.80 0.40 -15.49
CA GLU A 864 14.53 -0.78 -14.65
C GLU A 864 15.55 -1.89 -14.95
N LEU A 865 16.15 -2.45 -13.90
CA LEU A 865 17.05 -3.59 -13.95
C LEU A 865 16.55 -4.68 -13.01
N VAL A 866 16.07 -5.78 -13.59
CA VAL A 866 15.76 -7.00 -12.86
C VAL A 866 17.00 -7.90 -12.88
N TYR A 867 17.47 -8.37 -11.73
CA TYR A 867 18.74 -9.10 -11.64
C TYR A 867 18.72 -10.17 -10.55
N GLY A 868 19.65 -11.12 -10.63
CA GLY A 868 19.84 -12.15 -9.60
C GLY A 868 21.21 -12.78 -9.72
N PHE A 869 21.99 -12.72 -8.63
CA PHE A 869 23.27 -13.42 -8.51
C PHE A 869 23.02 -14.73 -7.75
N ASN A 870 23.71 -15.80 -8.16
CA ASN A 870 23.61 -17.09 -7.47
C ASN A 870 24.42 -17.08 -6.16
N ASP A 871 23.90 -17.73 -5.11
CA ASP A 871 24.50 -17.78 -3.76
C ASP A 871 25.89 -18.47 -3.76
N ASP A 872 26.19 -19.30 -4.76
CA ASP A 872 27.51 -19.95 -4.92
C ASP A 872 28.60 -19.01 -5.47
N ASN A 873 28.25 -17.82 -5.99
CA ASN A 873 29.23 -16.87 -6.52
C ASN A 873 29.75 -15.98 -5.39
N GLU A 874 31.07 -16.05 -5.12
CA GLU A 874 31.77 -15.39 -4.01
C GLU A 874 31.71 -13.85 -3.94
N GLU A 875 30.99 -13.15 -4.83
CA GLU A 875 30.50 -11.76 -4.68
C GLU A 875 29.97 -11.25 -6.04
N GLY A 876 28.67 -10.95 -6.16
CA GLY A 876 28.08 -10.32 -7.33
C GLY A 876 28.36 -8.81 -7.36
N ARG A 877 28.90 -8.27 -8.46
CA ARG A 877 29.26 -6.85 -8.58
C ARG A 877 28.42 -6.12 -9.63
N VAL A 878 27.84 -4.97 -9.28
CA VAL A 878 27.13 -4.07 -10.19
C VAL A 878 27.86 -2.73 -10.23
N VAL A 879 28.10 -2.19 -11.42
CA VAL A 879 28.77 -0.90 -11.63
C VAL A 879 27.96 -0.06 -12.61
N PHE A 880 27.62 1.15 -12.22
CA PHE A 880 26.89 2.10 -13.04
C PHE A 880 27.76 3.28 -13.44
N ASP A 881 27.43 3.92 -14.56
CA ASP A 881 28.06 5.18 -14.95
C ASP A 881 27.54 6.33 -14.09
N ARG A 882 28.43 7.20 -13.61
CA ARG A 882 28.08 8.26 -12.64
C ARG A 882 26.93 9.16 -13.09
N GLU A 883 26.83 9.43 -14.39
CA GLU A 883 25.84 10.35 -14.98
C GLU A 883 24.48 9.69 -15.24
N MET A 884 24.32 8.40 -14.92
CA MET A 884 23.04 7.71 -15.07
C MET A 884 21.97 8.27 -14.15
N SER A 885 20.74 8.31 -14.66
CA SER A 885 19.56 8.57 -13.85
C SER A 885 19.34 7.42 -12.84
N PRO A 886 18.60 7.65 -11.75
CA PRO A 886 18.27 6.60 -10.81
C PRO A 886 17.43 5.55 -11.52
N ILE A 887 17.77 4.29 -11.30
CA ILE A 887 17.06 3.16 -11.88
C ILE A 887 16.38 2.35 -10.78
N LYS A 888 15.24 1.75 -11.13
CA LYS A 888 14.59 0.77 -10.28
C LYS A 888 15.35 -0.55 -10.40
N LEU A 889 15.91 -1.02 -9.30
CA LEU A 889 16.46 -2.36 -9.20
C LEU A 889 15.37 -3.31 -8.73
N THR A 890 15.37 -4.54 -9.19
CA THR A 890 14.43 -5.55 -8.69
C THR A 890 15.14 -6.89 -8.63
N PRO A 891 15.29 -7.50 -7.44
CA PRO A 891 15.83 -8.85 -7.35
C PRO A 891 14.84 -9.83 -8.00
N SER A 892 15.34 -10.82 -8.74
CA SER A 892 14.51 -11.85 -9.37
C SER A 892 13.97 -12.86 -8.36
N ASP A 893 12.69 -13.23 -8.50
CA ASP A 893 11.90 -14.07 -7.56
C ASP A 893 12.46 -15.49 -7.27
N HIS A 894 13.46 -15.95 -8.03
CA HIS A 894 14.01 -17.30 -7.94
C HIS A 894 15.19 -17.49 -6.97
N PHE A 895 15.65 -16.44 -6.29
CA PHE A 895 16.75 -16.53 -5.33
C PHE A 895 16.33 -16.06 -3.94
N SER A 896 16.79 -16.79 -2.92
CA SER A 896 16.76 -16.30 -1.54
C SER A 896 17.56 -15.02 -1.47
N THR A 897 16.90 -13.88 -1.21
CA THR A 897 17.57 -12.59 -1.02
C THR A 897 18.25 -12.51 0.35
N THR A 898 19.02 -13.53 0.71
CA THR A 898 20.11 -13.34 1.64
C THR A 898 21.10 -12.40 0.94
N ASP A 899 20.99 -11.10 1.24
CA ASP A 899 21.84 -9.95 0.81
C ASP A 899 23.37 -10.13 1.04
N HIS A 900 23.83 -11.35 1.31
CA HIS A 900 25.22 -11.69 1.55
C HIS A 900 25.91 -11.84 0.19
N GLY A 901 26.85 -10.93 -0.11
CA GLY A 901 27.71 -11.03 -1.29
C GLY A 901 27.33 -10.17 -2.50
N ILE A 902 26.33 -9.27 -2.44
CA ILE A 902 26.08 -8.31 -3.54
C ILE A 902 26.75 -6.96 -3.25
N LEU A 903 27.52 -6.48 -4.22
CA LEU A 903 28.21 -5.20 -4.23
C LEU A 903 27.66 -4.32 -5.36
N ILE A 904 27.05 -3.19 -5.05
CA ILE A 904 26.68 -2.17 -6.03
C ILE A 904 27.61 -0.98 -5.82
N GLU A 905 28.52 -0.75 -6.76
CA GLU A 905 29.56 0.27 -6.66
C GLU A 905 28.99 1.66 -6.34
N GLY A 906 29.50 2.27 -5.28
CA GLY A 906 29.05 3.59 -4.81
C GLY A 906 27.68 3.62 -4.14
N MET A 907 26.93 2.52 -4.12
CA MET A 907 25.55 2.52 -3.69
C MET A 907 25.23 1.54 -2.57
N TYR A 908 25.74 0.31 -2.64
CA TYR A 908 25.42 -0.76 -1.71
C TYR A 908 26.62 -1.65 -1.46
N LYS A 909 27.02 -1.84 -0.21
CA LYS A 909 28.10 -2.76 0.14
C LYS A 909 27.87 -3.35 1.52
N ARG A 910 27.93 -4.67 1.65
CA ARG A 910 27.87 -5.39 2.94
C ARG A 910 29.14 -6.20 3.12
N VAL A 911 29.86 -5.99 4.22
CA VAL A 911 31.19 -6.59 4.47
C VAL A 911 31.30 -6.97 5.94
N ASP A 912 31.92 -8.12 6.24
CA ASP A 912 32.29 -8.48 7.62
C ASP A 912 33.26 -7.43 8.18
N THR A 913 33.04 -6.97 9.40
CA THR A 913 33.83 -5.86 9.96
C THR A 913 35.32 -6.19 10.05
N ARG A 914 35.69 -7.48 10.07
CA ARG A 914 37.10 -7.93 10.05
C ARG A 914 37.81 -7.67 8.73
N ASP A 915 37.06 -7.59 7.64
CA ASP A 915 37.58 -7.42 6.28
C ASP A 915 37.59 -5.95 5.84
N ILE A 916 37.19 -5.02 6.72
CA ILE A 916 37.20 -3.58 6.43
C ILE A 916 38.61 -3.03 6.63
N GLU A 917 39.09 -2.30 5.63
CA GLU A 917 40.35 -1.55 5.69
C GLU A 917 40.37 -0.57 6.87
N GLU A 918 41.47 -0.57 7.61
CA GLU A 918 41.60 0.25 8.83
C GLU A 918 41.49 1.75 8.54
N GLU A 919 41.88 2.18 7.34
CA GLU A 919 41.77 3.55 6.88
C GLU A 919 40.31 3.98 6.65
N VAL A 920 39.43 3.06 6.24
CA VAL A 920 37.98 3.31 6.16
C VAL A 920 37.44 3.52 7.57
N LEU A 921 37.74 2.62 8.51
CA LEU A 921 37.30 2.76 9.91
C LEU A 921 37.82 4.05 10.55
N ARG A 922 39.07 4.43 10.28
CA ARG A 922 39.65 5.71 10.72
C ARG A 922 38.90 6.89 10.13
N SER A 923 38.57 6.84 8.84
CA SER A 923 37.80 7.87 8.15
C SER A 923 36.37 8.02 8.68
N LEU A 924 35.76 6.95 9.21
CA LEU A 924 34.45 6.97 9.87
C LEU A 924 34.51 7.40 11.34
N GLY A 925 35.71 7.52 11.91
CA GLY A 925 35.91 7.74 13.35
C GLY A 925 35.75 6.47 14.21
N TRP A 926 35.62 5.29 13.59
CA TRP A 926 35.37 3.99 14.23
C TRP A 926 36.65 3.21 14.58
N HIS A 927 37.82 3.86 14.55
CA HIS A 927 39.10 3.22 14.85
C HIS A 927 39.19 2.59 16.25
N PHE A 928 38.52 3.16 17.26
CA PHE A 928 38.48 2.60 18.62
C PHE A 928 37.50 1.43 18.78
N THR A 929 36.58 1.23 17.83
CA THR A 929 35.57 0.17 17.89
C THR A 929 36.01 -1.15 17.26
N LYS A 930 37.18 -1.22 16.61
CA LYS A 930 37.69 -2.46 15.99
C LYS A 930 37.67 -3.62 16.99
N ASN A 931 38.21 -3.43 18.20
CA ASN A 931 38.21 -4.49 19.23
C ASN A 931 36.81 -4.83 19.78
N LEU A 932 35.90 -3.85 19.87
CA LEU A 932 34.52 -4.04 20.34
C LEU A 932 33.66 -4.78 19.31
N ILE A 933 33.90 -4.52 18.02
CA ILE A 933 33.10 -5.07 16.91
C ILE A 933 33.65 -6.45 16.47
N THR A 934 34.95 -6.73 16.64
CA THR A 934 35.58 -7.98 16.18
C THR A 934 35.30 -9.23 17.04
N GLU A 935 34.81 -9.08 18.28
CA GLU A 935 34.53 -10.22 19.18
C GLU A 935 33.25 -10.99 18.80
N THR A 936 32.38 -10.39 17.98
CA THR A 936 31.16 -11.00 17.44
C THR A 936 31.20 -10.92 15.91
N LYS A 937 30.53 -11.82 15.20
CA LYS A 937 30.51 -11.83 13.73
C LYS A 937 29.60 -10.68 13.24
N VAL A 938 30.14 -9.46 13.25
CA VAL A 938 29.40 -8.23 12.96
C VAL A 938 29.66 -7.79 11.53
N GLU A 939 28.60 -7.42 10.83
CA GLU A 939 28.67 -6.92 9.46
C GLU A 939 28.45 -5.41 9.43
N MET A 940 29.22 -4.73 8.57
CA MET A 940 28.98 -3.35 8.20
C MET A 940 28.22 -3.31 6.88
N LEU A 941 27.20 -2.47 6.85
CA LEU A 941 26.44 -2.14 5.67
C LEU A 941 26.68 -0.69 5.27
N TYR A 942 26.89 -0.47 3.99
CA TYR A 942 26.89 0.83 3.34
C TYR A 942 25.71 0.93 2.38
N GLU A 943 24.86 1.95 2.55
CA GLU A 943 23.81 2.33 1.58
C GLU A 943 23.43 3.81 1.70
N PHE A 944 23.02 4.44 0.59
CA PHE A 944 22.58 5.86 0.53
C PHE A 944 23.58 6.90 1.08
N GLY A 945 24.88 6.60 1.17
CA GLY A 945 25.85 7.49 1.83
C GLY A 945 25.94 7.29 3.35
N ILE A 946 25.37 6.20 3.87
CA ILE A 946 25.32 5.86 5.29
C ILE A 946 26.04 4.53 5.51
N PHE A 947 27.02 4.52 6.41
CA PHE A 947 27.54 3.28 6.97
C PHE A 947 26.76 2.92 8.21
N SER A 948 26.44 1.66 8.42
CA SER A 948 25.70 1.20 9.58
C SER A 948 26.11 -0.21 10.00
N THR A 949 26.05 -0.49 11.29
CA THR A 949 26.38 -1.79 11.86
C THR A 949 25.60 -2.03 13.15
N TYR A 950 25.48 -3.30 13.52
CA TYR A 950 24.83 -3.74 14.76
C TYR A 950 25.75 -4.68 15.51
N TYR A 951 25.87 -4.49 16.82
CA TYR A 951 26.65 -5.37 17.67
C TYR A 951 26.04 -5.47 19.06
N GLN A 952 26.47 -6.47 19.81
CA GLN A 952 26.01 -6.71 21.17
C GLN A 952 26.80 -5.86 22.16
N GLY A 953 26.13 -5.07 22.99
CA GLY A 953 26.75 -4.27 24.03
C GLY A 953 25.76 -3.71 25.02
N LYS A 954 26.20 -3.26 26.19
CA LYS A 954 25.27 -2.74 27.21
C LYS A 954 25.06 -1.24 27.15
N GLU A 955 26.03 -0.49 26.65
CA GLU A 955 26.09 0.98 26.72
C GLU A 955 26.74 1.55 25.45
N ILE A 956 26.41 2.79 25.13
CA ILE A 956 27.00 3.52 24.00
C ILE A 956 28.52 3.68 24.23
N PRO A 957 29.36 3.52 23.18
CA PRO A 957 30.81 3.69 23.29
C PRO A 957 31.27 5.05 23.88
N ASP A 958 32.30 5.02 24.72
CA ASP A 958 32.87 6.18 25.44
C ASP A 958 33.32 7.37 24.58
N TRP A 959 33.67 7.11 23.32
CA TRP A 959 34.06 8.17 22.38
C TRP A 959 32.86 8.91 21.76
N ILE A 960 31.63 8.43 21.97
CA ILE A 960 30.40 9.15 21.62
C ILE A 960 30.09 10.11 22.77
N SER A 961 30.38 11.38 22.53
CA SER A 961 30.47 12.42 23.56
C SER A 961 29.12 12.96 24.01
N GLU A 962 28.20 13.21 23.07
CA GLU A 962 26.90 13.78 23.37
C GLU A 962 25.85 12.68 23.45
N ARG A 963 25.39 12.38 24.67
CA ARG A 963 24.41 11.32 24.93
C ARG A 963 23.18 11.86 25.64
N ARG A 964 22.03 11.25 25.37
CA ARG A 964 20.77 11.51 26.05
C ARG A 964 20.01 10.21 26.26
N GLU A 965 19.32 10.12 27.38
CA GLU A 965 18.30 9.09 27.60
C GLU A 965 17.11 9.33 26.67
N GLY A 966 16.57 8.25 26.09
CA GLY A 966 15.42 8.29 25.19
C GLY A 966 15.77 8.29 23.70
N SER A 967 14.76 8.56 22.86
CA SER A 967 14.77 8.29 21.41
C SER A 967 15.10 9.50 20.52
N SER A 968 15.47 10.65 21.10
CA SER A 968 15.70 11.87 20.33
C SER A 968 16.79 12.76 20.92
N LEU A 969 17.51 13.47 20.05
CA LEU A 969 18.58 14.40 20.37
C LEU A 969 18.42 15.70 19.57
N SER A 970 18.85 16.83 20.13
CA SER A 970 18.95 18.11 19.43
C SER A 970 20.21 18.85 19.86
N PHE A 971 20.96 19.37 18.89
CA PHE A 971 22.23 20.03 19.12
C PHE A 971 22.56 21.00 17.97
N SER A 972 23.58 21.83 18.17
CA SER A 972 24.12 22.72 17.14
C SER A 972 25.49 22.22 16.72
N ILE A 973 25.78 22.19 15.41
CA ILE A 973 27.11 21.82 14.94
C ILE A 973 28.12 22.87 15.43
N PRO A 974 29.15 22.49 16.23
CA PRO A 974 30.15 23.44 16.72
C PRO A 974 30.94 24.05 15.56
N ILE A 975 31.31 25.33 15.71
CA ILE A 975 32.21 26.00 14.77
C ILE A 975 33.61 25.40 14.92
N SER A 976 34.17 24.89 13.83
CA SER A 976 35.47 24.22 13.78
C SER A 976 36.36 24.83 12.69
N ALA A 977 37.68 24.77 12.87
CA ALA A 977 38.61 25.07 11.78
C ALA A 977 38.73 23.90 10.78
N ASN A 978 38.31 22.71 11.21
CA ASN A 978 38.40 21.47 10.44
C ASN A 978 37.12 21.22 9.65
N ILE A 979 37.22 20.55 8.50
CA ILE A 979 36.06 20.27 7.63
C ILE A 979 35.24 19.11 8.22
N LEU A 980 33.95 19.32 8.46
CA LEU A 980 33.01 18.27 8.85
C LEU A 980 32.91 17.22 7.74
N ARG A 981 33.23 15.97 8.07
CA ARG A 981 33.21 14.83 7.15
C ARG A 981 31.91 14.04 7.23
N GLY A 982 31.31 13.99 8.42
CA GLY A 982 30.10 13.23 8.67
C GLY A 982 29.72 13.19 10.14
N LEU A 983 28.67 12.44 10.42
CA LEU A 983 28.02 12.37 11.72
C LEU A 983 27.83 10.92 12.14
N ASN A 984 28.37 10.55 13.29
CA ASN A 984 28.16 9.24 13.92
C ASN A 984 26.95 9.29 14.85
N PHE A 985 25.95 8.45 14.62
CA PHE A 985 24.78 8.31 15.46
C PHE A 985 24.65 6.87 15.98
N CYS A 986 24.42 6.72 17.29
CA CYS A 986 24.37 5.44 17.97
C CYS A 986 23.20 5.39 18.96
N PHE A 987 22.58 4.21 19.12
CA PHE A 987 21.54 4.00 20.12
C PHE A 987 21.50 2.56 20.65
N VAL A 988 20.91 2.38 21.83
CA VAL A 988 20.80 1.09 22.55
C VAL A 988 19.33 0.69 22.74
N LEU A 989 18.98 -0.54 22.40
CA LEU A 989 17.66 -1.16 22.54
C LEU A 989 17.56 -2.00 23.83
N MET A 990 16.41 -1.97 24.52
CA MET A 990 16.18 -2.72 25.77
C MET A 990 15.74 -4.19 25.56
N GLU A 991 14.96 -4.53 24.52
CA GLU A 991 14.53 -5.90 24.18
C GLU A 991 14.53 -6.14 22.65
N CYS A 992 14.76 -7.39 22.20
CA CYS A 992 15.16 -7.71 20.82
C CYS A 992 14.29 -8.80 20.14
N PRO A 993 13.09 -8.46 19.64
CA PRO A 993 12.55 -9.06 18.43
C PRO A 993 13.00 -8.32 17.15
N GLU A 994 12.75 -8.92 15.98
CA GLU A 994 12.99 -8.27 14.68
C GLU A 994 12.13 -7.01 14.55
N TYR A 995 12.76 -5.83 14.50
CA TYR A 995 12.08 -4.55 14.38
C TYR A 995 12.56 -3.74 13.18
N ILE A 996 11.69 -2.88 12.68
CA ILE A 996 12.02 -1.85 11.72
C ILE A 996 12.23 -0.53 12.49
N VAL A 997 13.43 0.03 12.41
CA VAL A 997 13.78 1.32 13.02
C VAL A 997 13.91 2.39 11.94
N HIS A 998 13.28 3.53 12.18
CA HIS A 998 13.37 4.71 11.31
C HIS A 998 14.25 5.77 11.98
N ILE A 999 15.40 6.07 11.40
CA ILE A 999 16.29 7.14 11.86
C ILE A 999 15.98 8.40 11.08
N LYS A 1000 15.43 9.42 11.74
CA LYS A 1000 15.16 10.73 11.16
C LYS A 1000 16.19 11.74 11.62
N ILE A 1001 16.99 12.28 10.69
CA ILE A 1001 17.92 13.39 10.91
C ILE A 1001 17.41 14.62 10.18
N SER A 1002 17.23 15.74 10.88
CA SER A 1002 16.73 16.98 10.30
C SER A 1002 17.68 18.14 10.60
N ASN A 1003 18.16 18.79 9.54
CA ASN A 1003 18.81 20.09 9.61
C ASN A 1003 17.74 21.18 9.55
N ILE A 1004 17.43 21.76 10.71
CA ILE A 1004 16.38 22.76 10.87
C ILE A 1004 16.77 24.06 10.16
N THR A 1005 18.04 24.45 10.20
CA THR A 1005 18.53 25.69 9.59
C THR A 1005 18.30 25.69 8.09
N LYS A 1006 18.52 24.54 7.44
CA LYS A 1006 18.43 24.39 5.98
C LYS A 1006 17.11 23.80 5.50
N ASN A 1007 16.21 23.44 6.42
CA ASN A 1007 14.95 22.74 6.13
C ASN A 1007 15.20 21.47 5.28
N LEU A 1008 16.19 20.68 5.68
CA LEU A 1008 16.51 19.39 5.07
C LEU A 1008 16.28 18.27 6.08
N THR A 1009 15.66 17.18 5.64
CA THR A 1009 15.32 16.02 6.48
C THR A 1009 15.63 14.74 5.73
N TRP A 1010 16.29 13.80 6.40
CA TRP A 1010 16.58 12.47 5.87
C TRP A 1010 15.97 11.42 6.80
N ILE A 1011 15.20 10.49 6.23
CA ILE A 1011 14.55 9.39 6.95
C ILE A 1011 15.13 8.08 6.42
N TYR A 1012 15.89 7.37 7.24
CA TYR A 1012 16.51 6.10 6.90
C TYR A 1012 15.77 4.94 7.57
N LYS A 1013 15.23 4.01 6.77
CA LYS A 1013 14.48 2.83 7.23
C LYS A 1013 15.38 1.60 7.29
N ARG A 1014 15.53 0.99 8.47
CA ARG A 1014 16.43 -0.16 8.70
C ARG A 1014 15.78 -1.29 9.50
N VAL A 1015 15.99 -2.54 9.07
CA VAL A 1015 15.58 -3.76 9.82
C VAL A 1015 16.69 -4.17 10.79
N VAL A 1016 16.33 -4.52 12.02
CA VAL A 1016 17.21 -4.98 13.12
C VAL A 1016 17.03 -6.48 13.34
N GLY A 1017 18.13 -7.24 13.44
CA GLY A 1017 18.11 -8.69 13.73
C GLY A 1017 18.11 -9.02 15.23
N ILE A 1018 17.70 -10.24 15.57
CA ILE A 1018 17.34 -10.77 16.91
C ILE A 1018 18.51 -10.74 17.95
N GLU A 1019 19.77 -10.66 17.51
CA GLU A 1019 20.94 -10.88 18.38
C GLU A 1019 21.77 -9.61 18.67
N SER A 1020 21.30 -8.41 18.32
CA SER A 1020 22.10 -7.18 18.47
C SER A 1020 21.30 -6.02 19.02
N ASN A 1021 21.77 -5.43 20.12
CA ASN A 1021 21.06 -4.37 20.83
C ASN A 1021 21.68 -2.98 20.71
N ILE A 1022 22.85 -2.81 20.09
CA ILE A 1022 23.42 -1.49 19.77
C ILE A 1022 23.47 -1.29 18.25
N HIS A 1023 22.95 -0.15 17.80
CA HIS A 1023 23.12 0.33 16.43
C HIS A 1023 24.15 1.44 16.38
N LEU A 1024 25.05 1.39 15.40
CA LEU A 1024 25.98 2.47 15.09
C LEU A 1024 25.88 2.82 13.60
N SER A 1025 25.74 4.10 13.29
CA SER A 1025 25.69 4.60 11.92
C SER A 1025 26.58 5.83 11.72
N HIS A 1026 27.16 5.97 10.53
CA HIS A 1026 27.93 7.12 10.08
C HIS A 1026 27.29 7.69 8.82
N TRP A 1027 26.90 8.96 8.87
CA TRP A 1027 26.20 9.65 7.79
C TRP A 1027 27.14 10.64 7.11
N MET A 1028 27.34 10.50 5.80
CA MET A 1028 28.22 11.37 5.01
C MET A 1028 27.42 12.48 4.34
N PHE A 1029 27.42 13.68 4.92
CA PHE A 1029 26.73 14.84 4.36
C PHE A 1029 27.63 15.64 3.40
N GLY A 1030 27.03 16.20 2.36
CA GLY A 1030 27.68 17.14 1.45
C GLY A 1030 27.78 18.55 2.04
N LYS A 1031 28.66 19.38 1.45
CA LYS A 1031 28.92 20.75 1.92
C LYS A 1031 27.66 21.62 2.04
N ASN A 1032 26.67 21.41 1.18
CA ASN A 1032 25.44 22.21 1.20
C ASN A 1032 24.38 21.65 2.17
N GLU A 1033 24.57 20.45 2.71
CA GLU A 1033 23.58 19.73 3.52
C GLU A 1033 23.78 19.92 5.03
N MET A 1034 25.05 19.98 5.49
CA MET A 1034 25.41 20.26 6.88
C MET A 1034 26.67 21.12 6.97
N GLU A 1035 26.60 22.21 7.72
CA GLU A 1035 27.68 23.15 7.97
C GLU A 1035 27.75 23.57 9.44
N ASP A 1036 28.88 24.15 9.83
CA ASP A 1036 29.09 24.72 11.15
C ASP A 1036 28.00 25.73 11.53
N GLY A 1037 27.46 25.60 12.74
CA GLY A 1037 26.37 26.43 13.25
C GLY A 1037 24.96 25.95 12.87
N ASP A 1038 24.81 24.93 12.03
CA ASP A 1038 23.50 24.35 11.73
C ASP A 1038 22.86 23.71 12.97
N GLN A 1039 21.53 23.83 13.07
CA GLN A 1039 20.73 23.23 14.13
C GLN A 1039 20.20 21.87 13.69
N ILE A 1040 20.61 20.81 14.36
CA ILE A 1040 20.30 19.44 14.00
C ILE A 1040 19.38 18.80 15.04
N THR A 1041 18.38 18.08 14.55
CA THR A 1041 17.51 17.21 15.34
C THR A 1041 17.61 15.79 14.83
N ILE A 1042 17.75 14.83 15.74
CA ILE A 1042 17.71 13.41 15.43
C ILE A 1042 16.60 12.78 16.25
N SER A 1043 15.76 11.99 15.61
CA SER A 1043 14.68 11.25 16.28
C SER A 1043 14.55 9.86 15.69
N LEU A 1044 14.37 8.88 16.56
CA LEU A 1044 14.01 7.52 16.19
C LEU A 1044 12.48 7.42 16.12
N LEU A 1045 11.95 7.15 14.93
CA LEU A 1045 10.53 6.93 14.68
C LEU A 1045 10.23 5.42 14.77
N LYS A 1046 9.06 5.08 15.32
CA LYS A 1046 8.63 3.69 15.56
C LYS A 1046 7.79 3.22 14.38
N VAL A 1047 8.05 2.01 13.85
CA VAL A 1047 7.21 1.39 12.81
C VAL A 1047 7.00 -0.11 13.11
N ASP A 1048 5.75 -0.40 13.52
CA ASP A 1048 4.92 -1.60 13.31
C ASP A 1048 4.76 -2.77 14.33
N ASP A 1049 3.47 -3.19 14.37
CA ASP A 1049 2.74 -4.46 14.58
C ASP A 1049 2.58 -5.18 15.91
N PHE A 1050 3.46 -4.99 16.90
CA PHE A 1050 3.25 -5.60 18.22
C PHE A 1050 3.16 -4.51 19.29
N ASN A 1051 2.17 -4.65 20.17
CA ASN A 1051 1.80 -3.71 21.22
C ASN A 1051 2.88 -3.53 22.32
N ASP A 1052 4.13 -3.90 22.04
CA ASP A 1052 5.27 -3.79 22.93
C ASP A 1052 6.14 -2.60 22.50
N SER A 1053 6.29 -1.65 23.42
CA SER A 1053 7.11 -0.47 23.19
C SER A 1053 8.56 -0.84 22.90
N ILE A 1054 9.09 -0.49 21.72
CA ILE A 1054 10.54 -0.39 21.52
C ILE A 1054 11.06 0.62 22.54
N ASP A 1055 11.70 0.11 23.58
CA ASP A 1055 12.33 0.90 24.63
C ASP A 1055 13.78 1.17 24.23
N ILE A 1056 14.02 2.39 23.73
CA ILE A 1056 15.36 2.91 23.49
C ILE A 1056 15.91 3.42 24.82
N ARG A 1057 16.97 2.79 25.31
CA ARG A 1057 17.61 3.17 26.57
C ARG A 1057 18.31 4.51 26.45
N GLU A 1058 19.10 4.68 25.40
CA GLU A 1058 20.02 5.79 25.22
C GLU A 1058 20.29 6.01 23.72
N CYS A 1059 20.47 7.25 23.31
CA CYS A 1059 21.05 7.60 22.02
C CYS A 1059 22.18 8.63 22.17
N GLY A 1060 23.11 8.66 21.22
CA GLY A 1060 24.25 9.54 21.26
C GLY A 1060 24.83 9.87 19.89
N ILE A 1061 25.59 10.95 19.84
CA ILE A 1061 26.20 11.49 18.64
C ILE A 1061 27.67 11.84 18.82
N SER A 1062 28.43 11.74 17.73
CA SER A 1062 29.77 12.27 17.61
C SER A 1062 29.99 12.82 16.19
N LEU A 1063 30.63 13.98 16.08
CA LEU A 1063 30.94 14.61 14.80
C LEU A 1063 32.34 14.22 14.35
N VAL A 1064 32.50 13.91 13.07
CA VAL A 1064 33.78 13.49 12.49
C VAL A 1064 34.32 14.60 11.61
N TYR A 1065 35.51 15.10 11.95
CA TYR A 1065 36.20 16.16 11.22
C TYR A 1065 37.46 15.62 10.52
N VAL A 1066 37.89 16.29 9.45
CA VAL A 1066 39.19 16.04 8.81
C VAL A 1066 40.22 16.98 9.41
N ASP A 1067 41.33 16.45 9.93
CA ASP A 1067 42.44 17.27 10.40
C ASP A 1067 43.10 18.02 9.24
N GLU A 1068 43.19 19.35 9.33
CA GLU A 1068 44.15 20.12 8.54
C GLU A 1068 45.52 19.98 9.20
N ASP A 1069 46.54 19.51 8.47
CA ASP A 1069 47.92 19.51 8.98
C ASP A 1069 48.36 20.96 9.31
N ASP A 1070 49.18 21.10 10.35
CA ASP A 1070 49.72 22.33 10.97
C ASP A 1070 50.43 23.33 10.02
N ASP A 1071 50.55 23.00 8.72
CA ASP A 1071 51.25 23.76 7.68
C ASP A 1071 50.36 24.28 6.54
N GLY A 1072 49.04 24.13 6.60
CA GLY A 1072 48.11 24.74 5.63
C GLY A 1072 48.29 24.29 4.16
N LYS A 1073 49.01 23.18 3.94
CA LYS A 1073 49.08 22.49 2.65
C LYS A 1073 48.08 21.34 2.68
N LYS A 1074 47.15 21.33 1.73
CA LYS A 1074 46.35 20.15 1.41
C LYS A 1074 47.30 18.96 1.26
N LYS A 1075 47.08 17.87 2.00
CA LYS A 1075 47.44 16.52 1.52
C LYS A 1075 46.65 16.27 0.24
N MET A 1076 47.12 16.84 -0.86
CA MET A 1076 46.93 16.21 -2.16
C MET A 1076 47.87 15.01 -2.09
N GLU A 1077 47.31 13.79 -1.99
CA GLU A 1077 47.99 12.46 -2.02
C GLU A 1077 47.80 11.54 -0.78
N GLU A 1078 46.79 11.74 0.07
CA GLU A 1078 46.13 10.56 0.68
C GLU A 1078 44.96 10.20 -0.24
N GLU A 1079 44.93 8.97 -0.76
CA GLU A 1079 43.80 8.44 -1.55
C GLU A 1079 42.50 8.77 -0.81
N ASP A 1080 41.47 9.30 -1.49
CA ASP A 1080 40.15 9.44 -0.87
C ASP A 1080 39.64 8.02 -0.61
N VAL A 1081 39.95 7.50 0.59
CA VAL A 1081 39.61 6.14 1.04
C VAL A 1081 38.10 5.90 0.97
N LEU A 1082 37.29 6.98 1.01
CA LEU A 1082 35.84 6.92 0.85
C LEU A 1082 35.36 7.20 -0.59
N GLY A 1083 36.28 7.42 -1.53
CA GLY A 1083 35.98 7.78 -2.91
C GLY A 1083 35.17 6.70 -3.64
N TYR A 1084 35.41 5.42 -3.33
CA TYR A 1084 34.57 4.30 -3.79
C TYR A 1084 33.11 4.47 -3.37
N TYR A 1085 32.87 4.85 -2.12
CA TYR A 1085 31.52 4.98 -1.56
C TYR A 1085 30.81 6.22 -2.12
N LYS A 1086 31.55 7.23 -2.57
CA LYS A 1086 31.01 8.47 -3.17
C LYS A 1086 30.88 8.40 -4.70
N SER A 1087 31.03 7.22 -5.30
CA SER A 1087 31.06 7.11 -6.77
C SER A 1087 29.67 7.20 -7.43
N TRP A 1088 28.59 6.96 -6.68
CA TRP A 1088 27.21 7.08 -7.17
C TRP A 1088 26.62 8.46 -6.88
N ASN A 1089 25.90 9.05 -7.85
CA ASN A 1089 25.37 10.41 -7.70
C ASN A 1089 24.10 10.49 -6.83
N HIS A 1090 23.34 9.41 -6.69
CA HIS A 1090 22.04 9.41 -6.00
C HIS A 1090 22.15 8.91 -4.55
N ILE A 1091 23.01 9.57 -3.76
CA ILE A 1091 23.25 9.31 -2.33
C ILE A 1091 23.30 10.64 -1.57
N ILE A 1092 23.36 10.60 -0.22
CA ILE A 1092 23.61 11.81 0.58
C ILE A 1092 24.92 12.47 0.13
N GLY A 1093 24.89 13.79 -0.05
CA GLY A 1093 25.98 14.57 -0.64
C GLY A 1093 25.94 14.68 -2.18
N GLY A 1094 25.01 13.98 -2.84
CA GLY A 1094 24.74 14.04 -4.28
C GLY A 1094 23.34 14.58 -4.60
N ASP A 1095 22.68 14.00 -5.62
CA ASP A 1095 21.31 14.32 -6.02
C ASP A 1095 20.29 13.34 -5.42
N LEU A 1096 19.64 13.77 -4.34
CA LEU A 1096 18.57 13.04 -3.66
C LEU A 1096 17.16 13.36 -4.16
N SER A 1097 16.98 14.17 -5.21
CA SER A 1097 15.66 14.47 -5.77
C SER A 1097 14.74 13.25 -6.04
N PRO A 1098 15.24 12.05 -6.41
CA PRO A 1098 14.40 10.86 -6.59
C PRO A 1098 13.84 10.30 -5.29
N PHE A 1099 14.52 10.52 -4.16
CA PHE A 1099 14.11 10.08 -2.83
C PHE A 1099 13.27 11.13 -2.12
N GLN A 1100 13.03 12.27 -2.77
CA GLN A 1100 12.28 13.36 -2.18
C GLN A 1100 10.84 12.90 -1.94
N THR A 1101 10.43 12.97 -0.69
CA THR A 1101 9.05 12.76 -0.32
C THR A 1101 8.18 13.87 -0.91
N VAL A 1102 6.88 13.79 -0.68
CA VAL A 1102 5.98 14.87 -1.08
C VAL A 1102 6.42 16.21 -0.44
N ALA A 1103 7.03 16.20 0.76
CA ALA A 1103 7.56 17.40 1.41
C ALA A 1103 8.89 17.87 0.81
N ARG A 1104 8.98 19.18 0.54
CA ARG A 1104 10.18 19.78 -0.06
C ARG A 1104 11.34 19.78 0.93
N GLY A 1105 12.45 19.19 0.54
CA GLY A 1105 13.65 19.04 1.39
C GLY A 1105 13.62 17.84 2.31
N GLU A 1106 12.60 16.96 2.24
CA GLU A 1106 12.53 15.73 3.02
C GLU A 1106 12.72 14.52 2.11
N TYR A 1107 13.66 13.65 2.46
CA TYR A 1107 14.09 12.51 1.64
C TYR A 1107 13.90 11.20 2.40
N ALA A 1108 13.18 10.24 1.80
CA ALA A 1108 12.96 8.91 2.35
C ALA A 1108 13.95 7.91 1.73
N LEU A 1109 14.94 7.52 2.51
CA LEU A 1109 15.99 6.57 2.15
C LEU A 1109 15.52 5.16 2.55
N ASN A 1110 14.78 4.52 1.63
CA ASN A 1110 14.18 3.21 1.84
C ASN A 1110 14.53 2.27 0.68
N ARG A 1111 15.02 1.06 1.02
CA ARG A 1111 15.28 -0.03 0.08
C ARG A 1111 14.07 -0.38 -0.80
N GLY A 1112 12.85 -0.36 -0.29
CA GLY A 1112 11.65 -0.71 -1.09
C GLY A 1112 11.36 0.24 -2.26
N ILE A 1113 11.83 1.50 -2.19
CA ILE A 1113 11.73 2.45 -3.30
C ILE A 1113 12.75 2.09 -4.40
N PHE A 1114 13.89 1.53 -4.01
CA PHE A 1114 15.01 1.23 -4.91
C PHE A 1114 15.00 -0.20 -5.47
N PHE A 1115 14.61 -1.19 -4.66
CA PHE A 1115 14.59 -2.62 -4.99
C PHE A 1115 13.19 -3.13 -5.43
N GLY A 1116 12.19 -2.24 -5.55
CA GLY A 1116 10.83 -2.59 -5.95
C GLY A 1116 9.98 -3.23 -4.85
N SER A 1117 8.68 -3.40 -5.12
CA SER A 1117 7.66 -3.90 -4.19
C SER A 1117 7.80 -5.39 -3.81
N SER A 1118 8.68 -6.15 -4.47
CA SER A 1118 8.94 -7.57 -4.16
C SER A 1118 9.68 -7.77 -2.83
N TYR A 1119 10.33 -6.73 -2.27
CA TYR A 1119 10.94 -6.81 -0.93
C TYR A 1119 9.89 -6.95 0.18
N GLN A 1120 8.65 -6.50 -0.06
CA GLN A 1120 7.52 -6.64 0.86
C GLN A 1120 7.00 -8.09 0.87
N TRP A 1121 6.93 -8.72 -0.31
CA TRP A 1121 6.66 -10.15 -0.45
C TRP A 1121 7.75 -11.03 0.17
N TYR A 1122 9.04 -10.66 0.09
CA TYR A 1122 10.12 -11.40 0.76
C TYR A 1122 10.00 -11.38 2.29
N LEU A 1123 9.62 -10.24 2.88
CA LEU A 1123 9.32 -10.13 4.32
C LEU A 1123 8.11 -10.98 4.72
N GLU A 1124 7.11 -11.09 3.85
CA GLU A 1124 5.93 -11.96 4.03
C GLU A 1124 6.26 -13.45 3.84
N THR A 1125 7.17 -13.79 2.93
CA THR A 1125 7.54 -15.18 2.61
C THR A 1125 8.48 -15.77 3.68
N ILE A 1126 9.34 -14.95 4.30
CA ILE A 1126 10.12 -15.37 5.49
C ILE A 1126 9.20 -15.61 6.70
N LYS A 1127 8.10 -14.83 6.85
CA LYS A 1127 7.08 -15.09 7.86
C LYS A 1127 6.37 -16.44 7.62
N LEU A 1128 6.11 -16.79 6.36
CA LEU A 1128 5.51 -18.09 5.98
C LEU A 1128 6.47 -19.29 6.13
N ALA A 1129 7.78 -19.09 6.02
CA ALA A 1129 8.77 -20.17 6.18
C ALA A 1129 8.99 -20.64 7.64
N LYS A 1130 8.27 -20.06 8.61
CA LYS A 1130 8.27 -20.48 10.02
C LYS A 1130 6.90 -20.98 10.53
N CYS A 1131 5.91 -21.20 9.66
CA CYS A 1131 4.65 -21.88 10.00
C CYS A 1131 4.58 -23.31 9.44
#